data_AF-A0A519TYW8-F1
#
_entry.id   AF-A0A519TYW8-F1
#
_cell.length_a   1.000
_cell.length_b   1.000
_cell.length_c   1.000
_cell.angle_alpha   90.00
_cell.angle_beta   90.00
_cell.angle_gamma   90.00
#
_symmetry.space_group_name_H-M   'P 1'
#
loop_
_entity.id
_entity.type
_entity.pdbx_description
1 polymer ?
#
loop_
_entity_poly.entity_id
_entity_poly.type
_entity_poly.pdbx_seq_one_letter_code
_entity_poly.pdbx_strand_id
1 'polypeptide(L)'
;MRTLFYTSKNSRLWLWAGLATLGAAQLPGSLLAASGRAPQPATTLRAPTVTVQLTGYVFEDPNYGGGAGRARGSVISYPSAGTRVELYDAAGAFVGSTLTNAAGQYGFAVNSGDTYQVRVVNSTVTSLRPFGTLAAPLLPVQTYAGLGTDANAPNRVGGQAPQLADAGANTTQGTLSALTTSTTTAESVVSVTAGSTNTAGPDFGYNFDVVVNTNDSGQGSLRQFVLNATALGADASLVQAGVTRSTTSTTTTALPTGRETSIFMVPDGQAHPGLLAASAGGPASGLTTQRGQQVALITLTISSGPLRVVGANAALTTIDGGTQTANIGDTNTAVLSEGGTVGTTASFSYTSFSGPEVQLLGEYNAANAVTARKPTNAVNVQADDFTLRNVAVRNFGNFGGNGAIAFDNVPGRNGTLAGYAGDVGPQGPVRAILENNVLGSDASSFTMPSLFASNEGDNGRNNQHIQYDVSGTVNSALFPEKTMTVRTNLIGFSERRGLHVQGNAAITAGYNINFTVFDNVFRGAGVTNNPVSNTASPYATSSAGGVEFILLTQPFLEVYNNAINGPGTVSSYSTFGAGSDGLEINNATVNVPGNLPMNARRDAGSARTGSRIEQNTISNQRVGIICQSNAEFSIFALDDLLFRGNLILGHLLGMNNQGARQQIQNNTVTGNAGTGFINTGPDVVFTNNSFDTNTSIGLVVGDGGDATMATPIPPASTPTRPAVTGVVIGPGNIFTTNGSASQSAGLSIVNGTTRARITQNAHFANGALGIDLANNGVTANNNTLDAAFPNQELDYPILSSGTWVGEVLTVTGFVGTGVGQTAFAGALVEIFRADNNPANQSGEVIVGDGRDVAHGEGRAYLGTLVADANGRFSGSFAVSGNLLALGNFITATATIGSGATAITSEFGNN
;
A
#
# COMPACT_ATOMS: atom_id res chain seq x y z
N MET A 1 15.34 75.57 6.47
CA MET A 1 16.69 74.97 6.39
C MET A 1 16.99 74.72 4.92
N ARG A 2 18.11 75.29 4.45
CA ARG A 2 18.66 75.45 3.09
C ARG A 2 18.26 74.35 2.06
N THR A 3 17.42 74.59 1.03
CA THR A 3 17.59 75.24 -0.31
C THR A 3 18.63 74.52 -1.19
N LEU A 4 18.35 73.80 -2.30
CA LEU A 4 17.53 73.94 -3.53
C LEU A 4 18.12 74.90 -4.61
N PHE A 5 18.29 74.35 -5.81
CA PHE A 5 18.71 74.86 -7.15
C PHE A 5 18.93 76.38 -7.37
N TYR A 6 19.88 76.74 -8.26
CA TYR A 6 19.56 77.32 -9.59
C TYR A 6 20.81 77.61 -10.44
N THR A 7 20.51 77.82 -11.72
CA THR A 7 21.31 77.75 -12.93
C THR A 7 22.00 79.05 -13.37
N SER A 8 23.01 78.87 -14.24
CA SER A 8 23.28 79.63 -15.48
C SER A 8 24.15 80.89 -15.48
N LYS A 9 25.03 80.86 -16.51
CA LYS A 9 25.42 81.92 -17.46
C LYS A 9 26.47 82.99 -17.09
N ASN A 10 27.49 82.97 -17.97
CA ASN A 10 28.07 84.09 -18.73
C ASN A 10 29.26 84.88 -18.16
N SER A 11 30.38 84.70 -18.87
CA SER A 11 31.13 85.73 -19.62
C SER A 11 32.07 86.69 -18.87
N ARG A 12 33.36 86.58 -19.26
CA ARG A 12 34.35 87.65 -19.53
C ARG A 12 34.81 88.50 -18.33
N LEU A 13 36.13 88.63 -18.13
CA LEU A 13 36.92 89.86 -18.39
C LEU A 13 38.37 89.74 -17.85
N TRP A 14 39.33 89.71 -18.78
CA TRP A 14 40.64 90.39 -18.87
C TRP A 14 41.41 90.96 -17.64
N LEU A 15 42.73 90.65 -17.68
CA LEU A 15 43.92 91.51 -17.41
C LEU A 15 44.21 91.86 -15.92
N TRP A 16 45.46 91.95 -15.40
CA TRP A 16 46.71 92.43 -15.98
C TRP A 16 47.93 92.20 -15.06
N ALA A 17 49.12 92.15 -15.69
CA ALA A 17 50.47 92.54 -15.24
C ALA A 17 51.08 91.83 -14.01
N GLY A 18 52.34 91.40 -13.95
CA GLY A 18 53.62 91.78 -14.57
C GLY A 18 54.69 91.30 -13.54
N LEU A 19 55.97 91.09 -13.77
CA LEU A 19 56.92 91.59 -14.75
C LEU A 19 58.25 90.84 -14.48
N ALA A 20 59.07 90.67 -15.54
CA ALA A 20 60.55 90.74 -15.51
C ALA A 20 61.35 89.58 -14.85
N THR A 21 62.47 89.04 -15.38
CA THR A 21 63.36 89.44 -16.51
C THR A 21 64.49 88.39 -16.71
N LEU A 22 64.91 88.23 -17.99
CA LEU A 22 66.28 88.06 -18.55
C LEU A 22 67.16 86.84 -18.13
N GLY A 23 67.88 86.15 -19.02
CA GLY A 23 68.10 86.30 -20.47
C GLY A 23 69.23 85.41 -21.02
N ALA A 24 69.14 85.13 -22.34
CA ALA A 24 70.17 84.91 -23.40
C ALA A 24 71.26 83.79 -23.22
N ALA A 25 71.78 83.08 -24.23
CA ALA A 25 71.83 83.15 -25.71
C ALA A 25 72.07 81.69 -26.24
N GLN A 26 71.88 81.28 -27.49
CA GLN A 26 72.48 81.77 -28.75
C GLN A 26 71.88 81.01 -29.96
N LEU A 27 71.62 81.74 -31.05
CA LEU A 27 71.14 81.35 -32.40
C LEU A 27 72.34 80.94 -33.32
N PRO A 28 72.20 80.32 -34.54
CA PRO A 28 71.40 80.85 -35.67
C PRO A 28 70.89 79.94 -36.82
N GLY A 29 69.93 80.51 -37.60
CA GLY A 29 69.63 80.24 -39.04
C GLY A 29 68.54 79.20 -39.33
N SER A 30 67.59 79.33 -40.26
CA SER A 30 67.20 80.37 -41.24
C SER A 30 65.84 80.00 -41.88
N LEU A 31 65.02 81.02 -42.18
CA LEU A 31 64.01 81.20 -43.26
C LEU A 31 62.84 80.21 -43.55
N LEU A 32 61.68 80.89 -43.70
CA LEU A 32 60.55 80.68 -44.63
C LEU A 32 59.43 79.69 -44.26
N ALA A 33 58.21 80.17 -44.50
CA ALA A 33 56.97 79.85 -43.82
C ALA A 33 56.04 78.93 -44.63
N ALA A 34 55.30 78.05 -43.94
CA ALA A 34 54.05 77.47 -44.42
C ALA A 34 53.20 76.90 -43.26
N SER A 35 51.92 77.30 -43.25
CA SER A 35 50.69 76.64 -42.76
C SER A 35 50.70 75.70 -41.54
N GLY A 36 49.82 76.01 -40.59
CA GLY A 36 49.63 75.28 -39.35
C GLY A 36 49.14 73.83 -39.47
N ARG A 37 49.36 73.08 -38.39
CA ARG A 37 48.67 71.85 -38.06
C ARG A 37 48.44 71.80 -36.56
N ALA A 38 47.19 71.57 -36.17
CA ALA A 38 46.71 71.43 -34.81
C ALA A 38 47.45 70.32 -34.04
N PRO A 39 47.56 70.40 -32.70
CA PRO A 39 48.03 69.26 -31.91
C PRO A 39 47.05 68.09 -32.08
N GLN A 40 47.57 66.94 -32.52
CA GLN A 40 46.81 65.69 -32.56
C GLN A 40 46.33 65.30 -31.16
N PRO A 41 45.12 64.73 -31.03
CA PRO A 41 44.65 64.19 -29.77
C PRO A 41 45.56 63.04 -29.34
N ALA A 42 45.85 62.95 -28.05
CA ALA A 42 46.52 61.81 -27.45
C ALA A 42 45.72 60.53 -27.78
N THR A 43 46.25 59.69 -28.65
CA THR A 43 45.78 58.32 -28.77
C THR A 43 46.25 57.59 -27.52
N THR A 44 45.34 57.37 -26.58
CA THR A 44 45.54 56.38 -25.52
C THR A 44 45.75 55.02 -26.21
N LEU A 45 47.00 54.59 -26.33
CA LEU A 45 47.34 53.21 -26.65
C LEU A 45 46.71 52.33 -25.54
N ARG A 46 45.57 51.72 -25.85
CA ARG A 46 44.98 50.66 -25.02
C ARG A 46 46.04 49.58 -24.91
N ALA A 47 46.41 49.19 -23.67
CA ALA A 47 47.32 48.08 -23.43
C ALA A 47 46.87 46.85 -24.25
N PRO A 48 47.80 46.07 -24.83
CA PRO A 48 47.42 44.88 -25.58
C PRO A 48 46.57 43.98 -24.69
N THR A 49 45.37 43.62 -25.17
CA THR A 49 44.51 42.68 -24.47
C THR A 49 45.25 41.34 -24.38
N VAL A 50 45.57 40.88 -23.18
CA VAL A 50 46.16 39.56 -22.98
C VAL A 50 45.03 38.54 -23.10
N THR A 51 45.18 37.56 -23.99
CA THR A 51 44.25 36.43 -24.09
C THR A 51 44.72 35.30 -23.19
N VAL A 52 43.83 34.77 -22.37
CA VAL A 52 44.06 33.63 -21.45
C VAL A 52 43.09 32.50 -21.77
N GLN A 53 43.44 31.28 -21.34
CA GLN A 53 42.51 30.15 -21.42
C GLN A 53 41.61 30.10 -20.18
N LEU A 54 40.31 30.00 -20.38
CA LEU A 54 39.30 29.72 -19.37
C LEU A 54 38.85 28.26 -19.54
N THR A 55 39.10 27.41 -18.54
CA THR A 55 38.81 25.95 -18.64
C THR A 55 38.09 25.42 -17.41
N GLY A 56 37.05 24.61 -17.61
CA GLY A 56 36.36 23.89 -16.54
C GLY A 56 35.87 22.52 -17.01
N TYR A 57 35.09 21.84 -16.19
CA TYR A 57 34.61 20.48 -16.44
C TYR A 57 33.09 20.36 -16.39
N VAL A 58 32.57 19.43 -17.19
CA VAL A 58 31.21 18.90 -17.08
C VAL A 58 31.30 17.42 -16.73
N PHE A 59 30.59 16.99 -15.70
CA PHE A 59 30.61 15.62 -15.22
C PHE A 59 29.24 15.16 -14.70
N GLU A 60 29.01 13.86 -14.76
CA GLU A 60 27.94 13.17 -14.05
C GLU A 60 28.45 12.71 -12.68
N ASP A 61 27.64 12.93 -11.66
CA ASP A 61 27.73 12.32 -10.34
C ASP A 61 26.59 11.29 -10.18
N PRO A 62 26.82 10.00 -10.53
CA PRO A 62 25.78 8.98 -10.45
C PRO A 62 25.40 8.64 -9.00
N ASN A 63 26.25 8.99 -8.03
CA ASN A 63 26.07 8.63 -6.63
C ASN A 63 25.51 9.80 -5.80
N TYR A 64 25.10 10.89 -6.44
CA TYR A 64 24.42 11.98 -5.75
C TYR A 64 23.21 11.41 -5.04
N GLY A 65 22.88 11.90 -3.84
CA GLY A 65 21.83 11.34 -3.00
C GLY A 65 20.85 12.37 -2.43
N GLY A 66 21.00 13.63 -2.83
CA GLY A 66 20.33 14.77 -2.21
C GLY A 66 21.29 15.62 -1.38
N GLY A 67 20.82 16.80 -0.96
CA GLY A 67 21.61 17.75 -0.19
C GLY A 67 22.60 18.55 -1.05
N ALA A 68 23.74 18.90 -0.48
CA ALA A 68 24.75 19.70 -1.17
C ALA A 68 25.39 18.94 -2.36
N GLY A 69 25.53 19.63 -3.49
CA GLY A 69 26.26 19.16 -4.66
C GLY A 69 27.70 18.77 -4.37
N ARG A 70 28.23 17.81 -5.11
CA ARG A 70 29.57 17.27 -4.86
C ARG A 70 30.53 17.67 -5.96
N ALA A 71 31.65 18.29 -5.57
CA ALA A 71 32.66 18.75 -6.50
C ALA A 71 33.39 17.57 -7.17
N ARG A 72 33.84 17.80 -8.41
CA ARG A 72 34.65 16.84 -9.17
C ARG A 72 35.90 16.45 -8.38
N GLY A 73 36.22 15.15 -8.34
CA GLY A 73 37.37 14.61 -7.61
C GLY A 73 37.15 14.35 -6.11
N SER A 74 36.04 14.80 -5.54
CA SER A 74 35.61 14.39 -4.18
C SER A 74 34.82 13.08 -4.19
N VAL A 75 34.42 12.61 -5.37
CA VAL A 75 33.54 11.46 -5.60
C VAL A 75 33.94 10.71 -6.87
N ILE A 76 33.40 9.51 -7.04
CA ILE A 76 33.41 8.84 -8.35
C ILE A 76 32.48 9.64 -9.27
N SER A 77 33.08 10.31 -10.25
CA SER A 77 32.38 11.12 -11.26
C SER A 77 32.70 10.62 -12.67
N TYR A 78 31.72 10.65 -13.57
CA TYR A 78 31.90 10.29 -14.98
C TYR A 78 32.01 11.55 -15.84
N PRO A 79 33.04 11.68 -16.70
CA PRO A 79 33.16 12.84 -17.58
C PRO A 79 32.05 12.81 -18.64
N SER A 80 31.41 13.97 -18.88
CA SER A 80 30.43 14.10 -19.97
C SER A 80 31.13 14.67 -21.20
N ALA A 81 31.43 13.82 -22.18
CA ALA A 81 32.09 14.18 -23.43
C ALA A 81 31.09 14.68 -24.49
N GLY A 82 31.50 15.63 -25.33
CA GLY A 82 30.64 16.17 -26.41
C GLY A 82 29.53 17.11 -25.93
N THR A 83 29.52 17.50 -24.66
CA THR A 83 28.55 18.47 -24.12
C THR A 83 28.83 19.87 -24.63
N ARG A 84 27.77 20.57 -25.03
CA ARG A 84 27.88 21.94 -25.51
C ARG A 84 27.93 22.93 -24.34
N VAL A 85 29.00 23.71 -24.34
CA VAL A 85 29.20 24.83 -23.41
C VAL A 85 29.21 26.13 -24.20
N GLU A 86 28.53 27.14 -23.70
CA GLU A 86 28.39 28.46 -24.30
C GLU A 86 29.06 29.51 -23.40
N LEU A 87 29.58 30.56 -24.02
CA LEU A 87 30.20 31.68 -23.36
C LEU A 87 29.46 32.97 -23.73
N TYR A 88 29.14 33.76 -22.71
CA TYR A 88 28.56 35.09 -22.84
C TYR A 88 29.45 36.11 -22.13
N ASP A 89 29.44 37.36 -22.58
CA ASP A 89 30.12 38.44 -21.87
C ASP A 89 29.32 38.92 -20.64
N ALA A 90 29.85 39.91 -19.93
CA ALA A 90 29.20 40.49 -18.75
C ALA A 90 27.85 41.16 -19.06
N ALA A 91 27.61 41.59 -20.29
CA ALA A 91 26.32 42.14 -20.74
C ALA A 91 25.34 41.05 -21.21
N GLY A 92 25.79 39.79 -21.25
CA GLY A 92 25.01 38.65 -21.73
C GLY A 92 25.02 38.50 -23.25
N ALA A 93 25.91 39.16 -23.99
CA ALA A 93 26.05 38.94 -25.43
C ALA A 93 26.78 37.61 -25.69
N PHE A 94 26.33 36.86 -26.70
CA PHE A 94 26.95 35.58 -27.07
C PHE A 94 28.36 35.79 -27.61
N VAL A 95 29.34 35.09 -27.04
CA VAL A 95 30.76 35.15 -27.45
C VAL A 95 31.12 33.93 -28.30
N GLY A 96 30.68 32.74 -27.90
CA GLY A 96 30.98 31.51 -28.62
C GLY A 96 30.49 30.25 -27.91
N SER A 97 30.70 29.09 -28.53
CA SER A 97 30.44 27.79 -27.91
C SER A 97 31.54 26.79 -28.23
N THR A 98 31.74 25.82 -27.35
CA THR A 98 32.68 24.71 -27.52
C THR A 98 32.03 23.39 -27.08
N LEU A 99 32.67 22.26 -27.38
CA LEU A 99 32.28 20.95 -26.88
C LEU A 99 33.29 20.46 -25.85
N THR A 100 32.82 19.74 -24.83
CA THR A 100 33.70 19.07 -23.88
C THR A 100 34.47 17.93 -24.55
N ASN A 101 35.73 17.74 -24.15
CA ASN A 101 36.56 16.62 -24.59
C ASN A 101 36.22 15.30 -23.84
N ALA A 102 36.96 14.23 -24.11
CA ALA A 102 36.75 12.91 -23.47
C ALA A 102 36.92 12.92 -21.94
N ALA A 103 37.62 13.92 -21.38
CA ALA A 103 37.76 14.10 -19.93
C ALA A 103 36.68 15.03 -19.35
N GLY A 104 35.68 15.42 -20.14
CA GLY A 104 34.62 16.36 -19.76
C GLY A 104 35.07 17.82 -19.73
N GLN A 105 36.28 18.14 -20.19
CA GLN A 105 36.85 19.50 -20.09
C GLN A 105 36.41 20.37 -21.27
N TYR A 106 36.01 21.62 -21.00
CA TYR A 106 35.81 22.67 -22.01
C TYR A 106 36.89 23.75 -21.91
N GLY A 107 37.04 24.56 -22.95
CA GLY A 107 38.00 25.66 -22.97
C GLY A 107 37.61 26.81 -23.91
N PHE A 108 37.85 28.04 -23.48
CA PHE A 108 37.68 29.25 -24.28
C PHE A 108 38.92 30.14 -24.19
N ALA A 109 39.25 30.79 -25.32
CA ALA A 109 40.22 31.88 -25.35
C ALA A 109 39.48 33.20 -25.04
N VAL A 110 39.82 33.83 -23.91
CA VAL A 110 39.12 35.01 -23.38
C VAL A 110 40.10 36.13 -23.02
N ASN A 111 39.62 37.36 -22.91
CA ASN A 111 40.45 38.49 -22.49
C ASN A 111 40.66 38.45 -20.98
N SER A 112 41.90 38.66 -20.53
CA SER A 112 42.22 38.81 -19.11
C SER A 112 41.51 40.02 -18.50
N GLY A 113 40.96 39.86 -17.30
CA GLY A 113 40.27 40.92 -16.54
C GLY A 113 38.80 41.10 -16.89
N ASP A 114 38.33 40.56 -18.02
CA ASP A 114 36.92 40.60 -18.40
C ASP A 114 36.12 39.56 -17.62
N THR A 115 34.84 39.86 -17.37
CA THR A 115 33.89 38.92 -16.73
C THR A 115 33.02 38.27 -17.79
N TYR A 116 32.82 36.98 -17.64
CA TYR A 116 32.05 36.13 -18.55
C TYR A 116 31.02 35.31 -17.79
N GLN A 117 29.99 34.87 -18.49
CA GLN A 117 29.01 33.90 -18.03
C GLN A 117 29.17 32.62 -18.84
N VAL A 118 29.51 31.53 -18.17
CA VAL A 118 29.62 30.19 -18.77
C VAL A 118 28.30 29.48 -18.57
N ARG A 119 27.75 28.93 -19.66
CA ARG A 119 26.51 28.17 -19.65
C ARG A 119 26.73 26.76 -20.20
N VAL A 120 26.15 25.76 -19.55
CA VAL A 120 26.05 24.40 -20.10
C VAL A 120 24.64 24.17 -20.65
N VAL A 121 24.53 23.59 -21.84
CA VAL A 121 23.24 23.18 -22.41
C VAL A 121 22.91 21.77 -21.91
N ASN A 122 21.99 21.67 -20.96
CA ASN A 122 21.74 20.47 -20.16
C ASN A 122 21.33 19.26 -21.01
N SER A 123 20.55 19.49 -22.07
CA SER A 123 20.12 18.45 -23.02
C SER A 123 21.26 17.82 -23.82
N THR A 124 22.49 18.35 -23.73
CA THR A 124 23.70 17.79 -24.36
C THR A 124 24.64 17.09 -23.37
N VAL A 125 24.25 17.00 -22.11
CA VAL A 125 24.98 16.22 -21.09
C VAL A 125 24.57 14.76 -21.22
N THR A 126 25.57 13.86 -21.23
CA THR A 126 25.34 12.42 -21.44
C THR A 126 25.91 11.61 -20.29
N SER A 127 25.30 10.45 -20.02
CA SER A 127 25.82 9.48 -19.05
C SER A 127 26.80 8.53 -19.72
N LEU A 128 27.82 8.08 -18.97
CA LEU A 128 28.68 6.97 -19.38
C LEU A 128 28.15 5.60 -18.94
N ARG A 129 27.05 5.56 -18.18
CA ARG A 129 26.42 4.29 -17.82
C ARG A 129 25.85 3.63 -19.08
N PRO A 130 25.87 2.29 -19.17
CA PRO A 130 25.18 1.58 -20.25
C PRO A 130 23.71 1.99 -20.29
N PHE A 131 23.13 2.15 -21.48
CA PHE A 131 21.70 2.44 -21.64
C PHE A 131 21.09 1.60 -22.78
N GLY A 132 19.79 1.31 -22.65
CA GLY A 132 19.02 0.56 -23.64
C GLY A 132 18.53 1.42 -24.81
N THR A 133 17.65 0.87 -25.65
CA THR A 133 16.94 1.63 -26.69
C THR A 133 15.99 2.64 -26.05
N LEU A 134 16.17 3.93 -26.36
CA LEU A 134 15.39 5.03 -25.79
C LEU A 134 14.10 5.30 -26.56
N ALA A 135 12.97 5.43 -25.85
CA ALA A 135 11.75 6.03 -26.41
C ALA A 135 11.76 7.58 -26.30
N ALA A 136 12.52 8.13 -25.35
CA ALA A 136 12.66 9.56 -25.08
C ALA A 136 14.11 9.89 -24.66
N PRO A 137 14.61 11.13 -24.87
CA PRO A 137 15.97 11.50 -24.49
C PRO A 137 16.16 11.47 -22.97
N LEU A 138 17.35 11.06 -22.54
CA LEU A 138 17.80 11.22 -21.16
C LEU A 138 17.99 12.71 -20.87
N LEU A 139 17.42 13.22 -19.78
CA LEU A 139 17.62 14.60 -19.35
C LEU A 139 18.17 14.60 -17.92
N PRO A 140 19.39 15.09 -17.69
CA PRO A 140 19.97 15.20 -16.36
C PRO A 140 19.56 16.49 -15.66
N VAL A 141 19.84 16.59 -14.37
CA VAL A 141 19.67 17.80 -13.55
C VAL A 141 21.01 18.24 -13.01
N GLN A 142 21.27 19.55 -13.00
CA GLN A 142 22.46 20.13 -12.38
C GLN A 142 22.45 19.85 -10.88
N THR A 143 23.54 19.30 -10.35
CA THR A 143 23.76 19.07 -8.92
C THR A 143 24.86 19.95 -8.35
N TYR A 144 25.77 20.45 -9.17
CA TYR A 144 26.87 21.33 -8.76
C TYR A 144 27.12 22.35 -9.86
N ALA A 145 27.32 23.62 -9.50
CA ALA A 145 27.74 24.64 -10.46
C ALA A 145 28.49 25.78 -9.80
N GLY A 146 29.76 25.92 -10.13
CA GLY A 146 30.55 27.04 -9.64
C GLY A 146 32.05 26.83 -9.76
N LEU A 147 32.79 27.84 -9.34
CA LEU A 147 34.24 27.73 -9.17
C LEU A 147 34.54 26.80 -7.98
N GLY A 148 35.68 26.10 -7.99
CA GLY A 148 36.08 25.24 -6.86
C GLY A 148 36.22 25.98 -5.52
N THR A 149 36.33 27.30 -5.55
CA THR A 149 36.37 28.18 -4.36
C THR A 149 35.03 28.84 -4.03
N ASP A 150 33.99 28.66 -4.84
CA ASP A 150 32.66 29.25 -4.60
C ASP A 150 31.90 28.40 -3.57
N ALA A 151 31.70 28.96 -2.37
CA ALA A 151 30.97 28.31 -1.29
C ALA A 151 29.50 28.01 -1.64
N ASN A 152 28.93 28.73 -2.62
CA ASN A 152 27.58 28.50 -3.10
C ASN A 152 27.51 27.44 -4.21
N ALA A 153 28.65 27.00 -4.76
CA ALA A 153 28.66 26.04 -5.88
C ALA A 153 27.92 24.72 -5.58
N PRO A 154 28.01 24.15 -4.37
CA PRO A 154 27.21 22.99 -3.98
C PRO A 154 25.71 23.27 -3.86
N ASN A 155 25.29 24.53 -3.73
CA ASN A 155 23.91 24.90 -3.35
C ASN A 155 23.07 25.38 -4.54
N ARG A 156 23.40 24.95 -5.76
CA ARG A 156 22.70 25.31 -7.00
C ARG A 156 22.05 24.10 -7.67
N VAL A 157 21.58 23.14 -6.88
CA VAL A 157 20.88 21.95 -7.39
C VAL A 157 19.60 22.40 -8.10
N GLY A 158 19.36 21.85 -9.29
CA GLY A 158 18.20 22.19 -10.12
C GLY A 158 18.42 23.35 -11.10
N GLY A 159 19.36 24.25 -10.84
CA GLY A 159 19.64 25.40 -11.69
C GLY A 159 19.01 26.71 -11.20
N GLN A 160 18.74 27.62 -12.12
CA GLN A 160 18.26 28.98 -11.87
C GLN A 160 16.76 29.03 -11.57
N ALA A 161 15.95 28.25 -12.28
CA ALA A 161 14.50 28.25 -12.17
C ALA A 161 13.93 26.86 -12.52
N PRO A 162 14.18 25.84 -11.67
CA PRO A 162 13.99 24.42 -11.99
C PRO A 162 12.57 24.02 -12.41
N GLN A 163 11.56 24.86 -12.19
CA GLN A 163 10.21 24.69 -12.74
C GLN A 163 10.11 24.91 -14.26
N LEU A 164 11.12 25.50 -14.90
CA LEU A 164 11.21 25.68 -16.35
C LEU A 164 12.16 24.63 -16.95
N ALA A 165 12.07 24.42 -18.27
CA ALA A 165 13.05 23.59 -18.96
C ALA A 165 14.33 24.39 -19.26
N ASP A 166 15.49 23.73 -19.29
CA ASP A 166 16.69 24.37 -19.82
C ASP A 166 16.47 24.80 -21.28
N ALA A 167 16.85 26.04 -21.58
CA ALA A 167 16.74 26.60 -22.90
C ALA A 167 17.53 25.78 -23.92
N GLY A 168 17.10 25.82 -25.18
CA GLY A 168 17.87 25.18 -26.25
C GLY A 168 19.29 25.74 -26.40
N ALA A 169 20.08 25.05 -27.22
CA ALA A 169 21.33 25.58 -27.72
C ALA A 169 21.10 26.94 -28.43
N ASN A 170 21.83 27.98 -28.03
CA ASN A 170 21.83 29.27 -28.69
C ASN A 170 22.58 29.18 -30.02
N THR A 171 21.84 28.87 -31.09
CA THR A 171 22.33 28.79 -32.46
C THR A 171 22.11 30.09 -33.25
N THR A 172 21.27 30.98 -32.73
CA THR A 172 20.97 32.29 -33.31
C THR A 172 21.86 33.42 -32.78
N GLN A 173 22.75 33.11 -31.84
CA GLN A 173 23.68 34.05 -31.21
C GLN A 173 22.97 35.22 -30.51
N GLY A 174 21.78 34.96 -29.94
CA GLY A 174 21.03 35.92 -29.14
C GLY A 174 21.69 36.20 -27.78
N THR A 175 21.19 37.18 -27.04
CA THR A 175 21.66 37.44 -25.67
C THR A 175 21.19 36.34 -24.72
N LEU A 176 21.91 36.12 -23.61
CA LEU A 176 21.54 35.14 -22.58
C LEU A 176 20.14 35.38 -22.03
N SER A 177 19.75 36.65 -21.84
CA SER A 177 18.41 37.03 -21.41
C SER A 177 17.31 36.62 -22.41
N ALA A 178 17.63 36.57 -23.71
CA ALA A 178 16.67 36.16 -24.74
C ALA A 178 16.36 34.66 -24.71
N LEU A 179 17.13 33.86 -23.95
CA LEU A 179 16.86 32.44 -23.74
C LEU A 179 15.82 32.19 -22.64
N THR A 180 15.49 33.22 -21.85
CA THR A 180 14.43 33.13 -20.85
C THR A 180 13.10 33.46 -21.48
N THR A 181 12.18 32.51 -21.42
CA THR A 181 10.80 32.61 -21.88
C THR A 181 9.85 32.21 -20.75
N SER A 182 8.56 32.14 -21.03
CA SER A 182 7.59 31.61 -20.07
C SER A 182 7.74 30.12 -19.79
N THR A 183 8.45 29.36 -20.64
CA THR A 183 8.59 27.89 -20.52
C THR A 183 10.03 27.40 -20.43
N THR A 184 11.01 28.27 -20.68
CA THR A 184 12.43 27.92 -20.67
C THR A 184 13.28 28.97 -19.98
N THR A 185 14.39 28.57 -19.37
CA THR A 185 15.47 29.49 -18.98
C THR A 185 16.83 28.82 -19.11
N ALA A 186 17.91 29.58 -19.09
CA ALA A 186 19.25 29.01 -19.02
C ALA A 186 19.52 28.54 -17.58
N GLU A 187 19.40 27.24 -17.33
CA GLU A 187 19.45 26.70 -15.96
C GLU A 187 20.86 26.68 -15.37
N SER A 188 21.84 26.32 -16.20
CA SER A 188 23.20 26.03 -15.75
C SER A 188 24.16 27.15 -16.14
N VAL A 189 24.14 28.24 -15.39
CA VAL A 189 24.93 29.46 -15.67
C VAL A 189 25.78 29.87 -14.47
N VAL A 190 27.06 30.15 -14.71
CA VAL A 190 27.97 30.68 -13.69
C VAL A 190 28.80 31.84 -14.24
N SER A 191 28.93 32.91 -13.46
CA SER A 191 29.81 34.04 -13.77
C SER A 191 31.25 33.77 -13.32
N VAL A 192 32.23 34.16 -14.13
CA VAL A 192 33.66 34.05 -13.84
C VAL A 192 34.43 35.24 -14.41
N THR A 193 35.35 35.79 -13.63
CA THR A 193 36.28 36.83 -14.09
C THR A 193 37.60 36.18 -14.50
N ALA A 194 38.03 36.42 -15.74
CA ALA A 194 39.29 35.91 -16.24
C ALA A 194 40.46 36.59 -15.52
N GLY A 195 41.39 35.80 -14.99
CA GLY A 195 42.62 36.28 -14.38
C GLY A 195 43.65 36.75 -15.42
N SER A 196 44.83 37.12 -14.92
CA SER A 196 45.99 37.50 -15.76
C SER A 196 46.77 36.31 -16.33
N THR A 197 46.39 35.08 -15.96
CA THR A 197 46.92 33.80 -16.47
C THR A 197 45.75 32.87 -16.82
N ASN A 198 46.04 31.67 -17.34
CA ASN A 198 45.01 30.64 -17.52
C ASN A 198 44.18 30.50 -16.23
N THR A 199 42.88 30.60 -16.39
CA THR A 199 41.90 30.73 -15.31
C THR A 199 41.08 29.46 -15.23
N ALA A 200 40.95 28.90 -14.03
CA ALA A 200 39.99 27.84 -13.78
C ALA A 200 38.57 28.42 -13.94
N GLY A 201 37.84 27.89 -14.91
CA GLY A 201 36.43 28.15 -15.10
C GLY A 201 35.57 27.33 -14.14
N PRO A 202 34.25 27.58 -14.14
CA PRO A 202 33.32 26.84 -13.32
C PRO A 202 33.17 25.38 -13.76
N ASP A 203 33.02 24.50 -12.79
CA ASP A 203 32.67 23.10 -13.01
C ASP A 203 31.15 22.91 -12.87
N PHE A 204 30.59 21.98 -13.64
CA PHE A 204 29.18 21.63 -13.64
C PHE A 204 28.99 20.13 -13.43
N GLY A 205 28.32 19.76 -12.34
CA GLY A 205 27.97 18.39 -11.99
C GLY A 205 26.50 18.11 -12.29
N TYR A 206 26.19 16.89 -12.70
CA TYR A 206 24.86 16.45 -13.12
C TYR A 206 24.49 15.10 -12.52
N ASN A 207 23.20 14.83 -12.34
CA ASN A 207 22.70 13.50 -12.00
C ASN A 207 21.38 13.25 -12.73
N PHE A 208 21.08 11.98 -13.04
CA PHE A 208 19.91 11.59 -13.81
C PHE A 208 18.71 11.17 -12.94
N ASP A 209 18.87 11.18 -11.61
CA ASP A 209 17.87 10.70 -10.65
C ASP A 209 17.16 11.81 -9.87
N VAL A 210 17.57 13.06 -10.09
CA VAL A 210 17.08 14.21 -9.31
C VAL A 210 15.73 14.72 -9.83
N VAL A 211 14.82 14.96 -8.90
CA VAL A 211 13.52 15.59 -9.12
C VAL A 211 13.54 16.96 -8.42
N VAL A 212 13.43 18.05 -9.18
CA VAL A 212 13.55 19.44 -8.69
C VAL A 212 12.29 20.27 -8.93
N ASN A 213 11.29 19.72 -9.62
CA ASN A 213 10.03 20.39 -9.87
C ASN A 213 8.84 19.43 -9.83
N THR A 214 7.64 20.01 -9.86
CA THR A 214 6.36 19.31 -9.83
C THR A 214 5.73 19.14 -11.22
N ASN A 215 6.46 19.46 -12.29
CA ASN A 215 5.98 19.26 -13.65
C ASN A 215 5.76 17.77 -13.91
N ASP A 216 4.78 17.45 -14.76
CA ASP A 216 4.51 16.06 -15.15
C ASP A 216 5.60 15.48 -16.06
N SER A 217 6.29 16.31 -16.84
CA SER A 217 7.34 15.84 -17.77
C SER A 217 8.43 16.89 -18.00
N GLY A 218 9.54 16.47 -18.62
CA GLY A 218 10.70 17.31 -18.90
C GLY A 218 11.76 17.26 -17.80
N GLN A 219 12.83 18.01 -17.99
CA GLN A 219 13.97 18.05 -17.06
C GLN A 219 13.51 18.26 -15.61
N GLY A 220 14.05 17.48 -14.68
CA GLY A 220 13.78 17.63 -13.25
C GLY A 220 12.39 17.16 -12.78
N SER A 221 11.56 16.59 -13.66
CA SER A 221 10.28 15.98 -13.29
C SER A 221 10.45 14.53 -12.81
N LEU A 222 9.49 14.05 -12.01
CA LEU A 222 9.45 12.64 -11.58
C LEU A 222 9.31 11.68 -12.76
N ARG A 223 8.55 12.05 -13.81
CA ARG A 223 8.44 11.21 -15.01
C ARG A 223 9.78 11.10 -15.73
N GLN A 224 10.56 12.17 -15.78
CA GLN A 224 11.90 12.11 -16.38
C GLN A 224 12.85 11.24 -15.57
N PHE A 225 12.77 11.26 -14.23
CA PHE A 225 13.46 10.27 -13.41
C PHE A 225 13.10 8.83 -13.84
N VAL A 226 11.81 8.51 -13.93
CA VAL A 226 11.37 7.16 -14.33
C VAL A 226 11.87 6.80 -15.74
N LEU A 227 11.87 7.74 -16.68
CA LEU A 227 12.42 7.52 -18.02
C LEU A 227 13.94 7.29 -17.99
N ASN A 228 14.67 8.03 -17.17
CA ASN A 228 16.11 7.86 -17.01
C ASN A 228 16.44 6.52 -16.35
N ALA A 229 15.74 6.19 -15.26
CA ALA A 229 15.95 4.97 -14.48
C ALA A 229 15.65 3.70 -15.28
N THR A 230 14.63 3.72 -16.14
CA THR A 230 14.29 2.55 -16.97
C THR A 230 15.20 2.39 -18.19
N ALA A 231 15.94 3.45 -18.55
CA ALA A 231 16.82 3.49 -19.69
C ALA A 231 18.28 3.20 -19.34
N LEU A 232 18.80 3.80 -18.27
CA LEU A 232 20.16 3.60 -17.76
C LEU A 232 20.26 2.26 -17.04
N GLY A 233 21.41 1.60 -17.12
CA GLY A 233 21.69 0.35 -16.42
C GLY A 233 22.91 0.46 -15.49
N ALA A 234 23.45 -0.70 -15.12
CA ALA A 234 24.55 -0.85 -14.16
C ALA A 234 24.21 -0.43 -12.71
N ASP A 235 22.94 -0.54 -12.33
CA ASP A 235 22.39 -0.04 -11.07
C ASP A 235 23.03 -0.71 -9.85
N ALA A 236 23.49 -1.96 -10.00
CA ALA A 236 24.24 -2.69 -8.97
C ALA A 236 25.53 -1.98 -8.49
N SER A 237 26.06 -1.04 -9.28
CA SER A 237 27.24 -0.24 -8.93
C SER A 237 26.90 1.07 -8.19
N LEU A 238 25.62 1.41 -8.05
CA LEU A 238 25.19 2.66 -7.45
C LEU A 238 25.28 2.61 -5.93
N VAL A 239 25.83 3.69 -5.39
CA VAL A 239 25.96 3.96 -3.96
C VAL A 239 25.53 5.42 -3.77
N GLN A 240 24.25 5.70 -4.04
CA GLN A 240 23.67 7.03 -3.85
C GLN A 240 23.82 7.43 -2.36
N ALA A 241 24.56 8.49 -2.08
CA ALA A 241 24.97 8.87 -0.72
C ALA A 241 23.86 9.61 0.07
N GLY A 242 22.59 9.27 -0.20
CA GLY A 242 21.42 9.95 0.31
C GLY A 242 20.82 9.28 1.54
N VAL A 243 19.80 9.91 2.08
CA VAL A 243 18.95 9.35 3.12
C VAL A 243 17.47 9.58 2.77
N THR A 244 16.60 8.76 3.35
CA THR A 244 15.14 8.85 3.25
C THR A 244 14.52 8.91 4.64
N ARG A 245 13.39 9.62 4.78
CA ARG A 245 12.61 9.67 6.03
C ARG A 245 11.27 9.00 5.84
N SER A 246 10.94 8.04 6.71
CA SER A 246 9.66 7.31 6.67
C SER A 246 8.49 8.17 7.16
N THR A 247 7.28 7.91 6.64
CA THR A 247 6.05 8.49 7.19
C THR A 247 5.65 7.93 8.56
N THR A 248 6.36 6.91 9.05
CA THR A 248 6.11 6.26 10.35
C THR A 248 7.20 6.54 11.38
N SER A 249 8.24 7.30 11.02
CA SER A 249 9.37 7.61 11.91
C SER A 249 9.97 8.98 11.60
N THR A 250 10.41 9.69 12.65
CA THR A 250 11.15 10.94 12.50
C THR A 250 12.63 10.73 12.17
N THR A 251 13.12 9.48 12.17
CA THR A 251 14.52 9.14 11.87
C THR A 251 14.76 8.97 10.37
N THR A 252 15.87 9.49 9.87
CA THR A 252 16.34 9.23 8.51
C THR A 252 17.14 7.93 8.43
N THR A 253 17.03 7.20 7.32
CA THR A 253 17.81 6.00 7.00
C THR A 253 18.55 6.16 5.68
N ALA A 254 19.74 5.58 5.55
CA ALA A 254 20.51 5.61 4.30
C ALA A 254 19.73 4.97 3.14
N LEU A 255 19.90 5.52 1.93
CA LEU A 255 19.35 4.91 0.72
C LEU A 255 20.00 3.52 0.48
N PRO A 256 19.24 2.50 0.07
CA PRO A 256 19.82 1.21 -0.25
C PRO A 256 20.78 1.31 -1.45
N THR A 257 21.93 0.64 -1.36
CA THR A 257 22.86 0.51 -2.49
C THR A 257 22.28 -0.38 -3.59
N GLY A 258 22.74 -0.19 -4.82
CA GLY A 258 22.39 -1.05 -5.94
C GLY A 258 21.01 -0.76 -6.55
N ARG A 259 20.47 0.45 -6.36
CA ARG A 259 19.11 0.84 -6.78
C ARG A 259 19.09 2.24 -7.36
N GLU A 260 18.22 2.44 -8.33
CA GLU A 260 17.84 3.76 -8.84
C GLU A 260 16.79 4.37 -7.92
N THR A 261 17.15 5.35 -7.10
CA THR A 261 16.20 6.02 -6.21
C THR A 261 15.93 7.44 -6.68
N SER A 262 14.65 7.85 -6.74
CA SER A 262 14.28 9.23 -7.01
C SER A 262 14.82 10.16 -5.91
N ILE A 263 15.56 11.20 -6.27
CA ILE A 263 16.13 12.15 -5.33
C ILE A 263 15.38 13.48 -5.43
N PHE A 264 14.39 13.66 -4.59
CA PHE A 264 13.64 14.91 -4.52
C PHE A 264 14.43 16.03 -3.83
N MET A 265 14.47 17.18 -4.50
CA MET A 265 15.07 18.45 -4.12
C MET A 265 14.15 19.61 -4.56
N VAL A 266 12.83 19.43 -4.43
CA VAL A 266 11.86 20.46 -4.85
C VAL A 266 11.94 21.63 -3.86
N PRO A 267 12.28 22.84 -4.31
CA PRO A 267 12.56 23.96 -3.41
C PRO A 267 11.32 24.43 -2.67
N ASP A 268 11.49 24.83 -1.41
CA ASP A 268 10.49 25.56 -0.60
C ASP A 268 10.75 27.08 -0.58
N GLY A 269 11.76 27.54 -1.33
CA GLY A 269 12.23 28.92 -1.39
C GLY A 269 13.20 29.32 -0.26
N GLN A 270 13.51 28.42 0.68
CA GLN A 270 14.48 28.62 1.74
C GLN A 270 15.85 28.02 1.39
N ALA A 271 16.85 28.35 2.19
CA ALA A 271 18.17 27.75 2.06
C ALA A 271 18.20 26.36 2.69
N HIS A 272 18.66 25.38 1.91
CA HIS A 272 18.90 24.00 2.32
C HIS A 272 20.26 23.55 1.78
N PRO A 273 20.90 22.50 2.30
CA PRO A 273 22.03 21.89 1.60
C PRO A 273 21.61 21.57 0.16
N GLY A 274 22.28 22.14 -0.83
CA GLY A 274 21.90 21.98 -2.24
C GLY A 274 21.06 23.11 -2.83
N LEU A 275 20.45 23.98 -2.02
CA LEU A 275 19.57 25.05 -2.47
C LEU A 275 19.92 26.40 -1.82
N LEU A 276 20.13 27.42 -2.65
CA LEU A 276 20.14 28.81 -2.19
C LEU A 276 18.71 29.27 -1.89
N ALA A 277 18.56 30.12 -0.86
CA ALA A 277 17.29 30.79 -0.62
C ALA A 277 16.89 31.65 -1.83
N ALA A 278 15.58 31.78 -2.08
CA ALA A 278 15.05 32.62 -3.15
C ALA A 278 15.50 34.09 -3.01
N SER A 279 15.61 34.58 -1.78
CA SER A 279 16.11 35.93 -1.45
C SER A 279 17.60 36.13 -1.77
N ALA A 280 18.36 35.04 -1.91
CA ALA A 280 19.77 35.03 -2.29
C ALA A 280 19.98 34.65 -3.76
N GLY A 281 18.93 34.71 -4.59
CA GLY A 281 18.99 34.39 -6.02
C GLY A 281 18.82 32.90 -6.35
N GLY A 282 18.44 32.08 -5.36
CA GLY A 282 18.02 30.69 -5.57
C GLY A 282 16.59 30.56 -6.11
N PRO A 283 16.11 29.33 -6.31
CA PRO A 283 14.78 29.08 -6.86
C PRO A 283 13.66 29.46 -5.89
N ALA A 284 12.53 29.89 -6.45
CA ALA A 284 11.30 30.09 -5.68
C ALA A 284 10.71 28.74 -5.22
N SER A 285 9.77 28.78 -4.27
CA SER A 285 9.07 27.56 -3.83
C SER A 285 8.32 26.91 -4.99
N GLY A 286 8.58 25.62 -5.21
CA GLY A 286 7.82 24.73 -6.09
C GLY A 286 6.71 23.96 -5.36
N LEU A 287 6.55 24.18 -4.05
CA LEU A 287 5.57 23.48 -3.22
C LEU A 287 4.20 24.15 -3.30
N THR A 288 3.15 23.35 -3.26
CA THR A 288 1.75 23.81 -3.22
C THR A 288 1.25 23.82 -1.79
N THR A 289 0.59 24.91 -1.38
CA THR A 289 -0.07 24.96 -0.07
C THR A 289 -1.40 24.20 -0.09
N GLN A 290 -1.52 23.19 0.76
CA GLN A 290 -2.76 22.44 1.01
C GLN A 290 -3.07 22.47 2.52
N ARG A 291 -4.18 23.11 2.91
CA ARG A 291 -4.62 23.24 4.33
C ARG A 291 -3.55 23.78 5.28
N GLY A 292 -2.72 24.70 4.81
CA GLY A 292 -1.62 25.29 5.58
C GLY A 292 -0.35 24.44 5.64
N GLN A 293 -0.35 23.25 5.03
CA GLN A 293 0.84 22.44 4.79
C GLN A 293 1.38 22.70 3.38
N GLN A 294 2.66 22.45 3.13
CA GLN A 294 3.26 22.55 1.80
C GLN A 294 3.60 21.16 1.28
N VAL A 295 3.32 20.90 0.01
CA VAL A 295 3.47 19.57 -0.60
C VAL A 295 3.99 19.71 -2.02
N ALA A 296 4.93 18.86 -2.43
CA ALA A 296 5.32 18.68 -3.82
C ALA A 296 4.21 17.93 -4.57
N LEU A 297 3.28 18.69 -5.17
CA LEU A 297 2.10 18.17 -5.85
C LEU A 297 2.36 17.94 -7.35
N ILE A 298 2.48 16.69 -7.75
CA ILE A 298 2.66 16.29 -9.16
C ILE A 298 1.31 15.87 -9.72
N THR A 299 0.82 16.62 -10.71
CA THR A 299 -0.47 16.34 -11.35
C THR A 299 -0.27 15.53 -12.62
N LEU A 300 -0.91 14.35 -12.70
CA LEU A 300 -0.93 13.51 -13.89
C LEU A 300 -2.26 13.64 -14.61
N THR A 301 -2.23 13.67 -15.93
CA THR A 301 -3.43 13.85 -16.77
C THR A 301 -3.75 12.58 -17.53
N ILE A 302 -4.96 12.49 -18.08
CA ILE A 302 -5.33 11.35 -18.93
C ILE A 302 -4.44 11.30 -20.17
N SER A 303 -4.08 12.46 -20.71
CA SER A 303 -3.25 12.57 -21.91
C SER A 303 -1.82 12.12 -21.67
N SER A 304 -1.25 12.39 -20.49
CA SER A 304 0.11 11.97 -20.17
C SER A 304 0.20 10.55 -19.62
N GLY A 305 -0.90 10.01 -19.09
CA GLY A 305 -0.98 8.64 -18.61
C GLY A 305 -0.10 8.38 -17.36
N PRO A 306 0.04 7.10 -16.95
CA PRO A 306 0.77 6.74 -15.74
C PRO A 306 2.28 6.93 -15.89
N LEU A 307 2.98 6.96 -14.75
CA LEU A 307 4.42 6.70 -14.68
C LEU A 307 4.65 5.22 -15.01
N ARG A 308 5.34 4.95 -16.13
CA ARG A 308 5.57 3.58 -16.61
C ARG A 308 6.95 3.08 -16.20
N VAL A 309 6.99 2.08 -15.32
CA VAL A 309 8.22 1.40 -14.91
C VAL A 309 8.35 0.12 -15.74
N VAL A 310 8.85 0.29 -16.97
CA VAL A 310 8.96 -0.73 -18.01
C VAL A 310 10.27 -0.56 -18.77
N GLY A 311 10.79 -1.63 -19.39
CA GLY A 311 12.03 -1.57 -20.17
C GLY A 311 13.12 -2.51 -19.67
N ALA A 312 14.22 -2.61 -20.41
CA ALA A 312 15.29 -3.59 -20.16
C ALA A 312 16.05 -3.36 -18.84
N ASN A 313 16.11 -2.11 -18.36
CA ASN A 313 16.81 -1.73 -17.14
C ASN A 313 15.85 -1.22 -16.04
N ALA A 314 14.54 -1.49 -16.17
CA ALA A 314 13.54 -0.96 -15.24
C ALA A 314 13.54 -1.62 -13.85
N ALA A 315 14.30 -2.71 -13.67
CA ALA A 315 14.40 -3.39 -12.39
C ALA A 315 15.03 -2.46 -11.33
N LEU A 316 14.84 -2.76 -10.05
CA LEU A 316 15.48 -2.03 -8.93
C LEU A 316 15.10 -0.53 -8.80
N THR A 317 14.21 -0.03 -9.65
CA THR A 317 13.69 1.35 -9.60
C THR A 317 12.91 1.57 -8.30
N THR A 318 13.24 2.66 -7.60
CA THR A 318 12.64 3.09 -6.34
C THR A 318 12.10 4.51 -6.49
N ILE A 319 10.79 4.68 -6.38
CA ILE A 319 10.16 6.00 -6.21
C ILE A 319 10.01 6.23 -4.69
N ASP A 320 10.73 7.21 -4.17
CA ASP A 320 10.82 7.51 -2.74
C ASP A 320 10.59 9.00 -2.46
N GLY A 321 9.40 9.35 -1.95
CA GLY A 321 9.10 10.72 -1.53
C GLY A 321 9.79 11.14 -0.23
N GLY A 322 10.36 10.19 0.51
CA GLY A 322 11.04 10.41 1.77
C GLY A 322 12.36 11.17 1.62
N THR A 323 12.95 11.19 0.42
CA THR A 323 14.11 12.03 0.12
C THR A 323 13.76 13.52 0.15
N GLN A 324 12.55 13.92 -0.27
CA GLN A 324 12.11 15.32 -0.18
C GLN A 324 12.12 15.75 1.27
N THR A 325 11.51 14.92 2.12
CA THR A 325 11.41 15.14 3.55
C THR A 325 12.79 15.19 4.23
N ALA A 326 13.72 14.34 3.80
CA ALA A 326 15.08 14.32 4.31
C ALA A 326 15.91 15.54 3.88
N ASN A 327 15.75 15.99 2.64
CA ASN A 327 16.59 17.04 2.04
C ASN A 327 16.08 18.45 2.33
N ILE A 328 14.76 18.64 2.36
CA ILE A 328 14.08 19.94 2.48
C ILE A 328 13.42 20.11 3.85
N GLY A 329 13.10 19.01 4.53
CA GLY A 329 12.41 19.00 5.82
C GLY A 329 10.93 18.66 5.72
N ASP A 330 10.29 18.60 6.89
CA ASP A 330 8.88 18.26 7.06
C ASP A 330 8.00 19.51 6.88
N THR A 331 7.61 19.79 5.64
CA THR A 331 6.71 20.90 5.30
C THR A 331 5.23 20.47 5.28
N ASN A 332 4.97 19.17 5.43
CA ASN A 332 3.68 18.52 5.59
C ASN A 332 3.55 17.81 6.95
N THR A 333 3.45 18.63 7.99
CA THR A 333 3.36 18.20 9.40
C THR A 333 2.02 17.54 9.79
N ALA A 334 1.18 17.19 8.81
CA ALA A 334 -0.10 16.53 9.07
C ALA A 334 0.10 15.16 9.74
N VAL A 335 -0.74 14.83 10.71
CA VAL A 335 -0.82 13.49 11.31
C VAL A 335 -2.10 12.81 10.79
N LEU A 336 -1.91 11.70 10.09
CA LEU A 336 -2.92 11.01 9.30
C LEU A 336 -3.46 9.72 9.96
N SER A 337 -2.99 9.36 11.15
CA SER A 337 -3.66 8.39 12.02
C SER A 337 -3.15 8.54 13.46
N GLU A 338 -3.90 8.07 14.45
CA GLU A 338 -3.53 8.18 15.87
C GLU A 338 -2.72 6.96 16.39
N GLY A 339 -2.26 6.08 15.49
CA GLY A 339 -1.74 4.77 15.87
C GLY A 339 -2.81 3.89 16.53
N GLY A 340 -2.46 2.67 16.92
CA GLY A 340 -3.38 1.77 17.61
C GLY A 340 -2.84 0.35 17.76
N THR A 341 -3.62 -0.52 18.41
CA THR A 341 -3.32 -1.95 18.53
C THR A 341 -4.15 -2.77 17.56
N VAL A 342 -3.66 -3.95 17.18
CA VAL A 342 -4.41 -4.88 16.34
C VAL A 342 -4.36 -6.32 16.87
N GLY A 343 -5.29 -7.14 16.38
CA GLY A 343 -5.45 -8.52 16.82
C GLY A 343 -6.01 -8.61 18.25
N THR A 344 -5.89 -9.80 18.84
CA THR A 344 -6.36 -10.09 20.20
C THR A 344 -5.32 -9.81 21.28
N THR A 345 -4.08 -9.49 20.89
CA THR A 345 -3.00 -9.18 21.84
C THR A 345 -2.60 -7.71 21.73
N ALA A 346 -2.58 -7.01 22.86
CA ALA A 346 -2.18 -5.59 22.92
C ALA A 346 -0.68 -5.35 22.59
N SER A 347 0.08 -6.41 22.27
CA SER A 347 1.50 -6.36 21.94
C SER A 347 1.79 -5.95 20.50
N PHE A 348 0.79 -5.99 19.62
CA PHE A 348 0.94 -5.58 18.22
C PHE A 348 0.28 -4.22 18.00
N SER A 349 1.06 -3.28 17.47
CA SER A 349 0.62 -1.91 17.24
C SER A 349 1.04 -1.40 15.87
N TYR A 350 0.25 -0.51 15.29
CA TYR A 350 0.66 0.34 14.19
C TYR A 350 0.89 1.78 14.68
N THR A 351 1.84 2.46 14.07
CA THR A 351 2.20 3.85 14.41
C THR A 351 1.29 4.85 13.70
N SER A 352 1.29 6.09 14.18
CA SER A 352 0.73 7.22 13.44
C SER A 352 1.45 7.41 12.11
N PHE A 353 0.74 7.84 11.07
CA PHE A 353 1.33 8.25 9.80
C PHE A 353 1.49 9.77 9.75
N SER A 354 2.65 10.27 9.33
CA SER A 354 2.81 11.67 8.92
C SER A 354 2.35 11.87 7.47
N GLY A 355 2.04 13.12 7.11
CA GLY A 355 1.76 13.51 5.73
C GLY A 355 3.00 13.30 4.85
N PRO A 356 2.89 12.61 3.70
CA PRO A 356 3.96 12.57 2.71
C PRO A 356 4.22 13.96 2.12
N GLU A 357 5.49 14.33 1.94
CA GLU A 357 5.89 15.59 1.26
C GLU A 357 5.64 15.56 -0.25
N VAL A 358 5.55 14.36 -0.84
CA VAL A 358 5.33 14.17 -2.28
C VAL A 358 3.95 13.56 -2.50
N GLN A 359 3.16 14.20 -3.35
CA GLN A 359 1.83 13.75 -3.72
C GLN A 359 1.67 13.61 -5.23
N LEU A 360 1.24 12.43 -5.66
CA LEU A 360 0.70 12.21 -7.00
C LEU A 360 -0.81 12.47 -6.97
N LEU A 361 -1.27 13.31 -7.89
CA LEU A 361 -2.68 13.66 -8.05
C LEU A 361 -3.13 13.40 -9.48
N GLY A 362 -4.17 12.58 -9.67
CA GLY A 362 -4.83 12.49 -10.96
C GLY A 362 -5.68 13.72 -11.21
N GLU A 363 -5.56 14.34 -12.37
CA GLU A 363 -6.36 15.50 -12.74
C GLU A 363 -7.82 15.09 -12.96
N TYR A 364 -8.74 15.78 -12.28
CA TYR A 364 -10.17 15.62 -12.53
C TYR A 364 -10.63 16.56 -13.64
N ASN A 365 -11.20 15.99 -14.70
CA ASN A 365 -11.78 16.75 -15.80
C ASN A 365 -13.27 16.39 -15.97
N ALA A 366 -14.13 17.30 -15.50
CA ALA A 366 -15.59 17.18 -15.58
C ALA A 366 -16.14 17.23 -17.02
N ALA A 367 -15.36 17.73 -17.99
CA ALA A 367 -15.76 17.76 -19.40
C ALA A 367 -15.58 16.40 -20.09
N ASN A 368 -14.78 15.49 -19.52
CA ASN A 368 -14.60 14.15 -20.06
C ASN A 368 -15.79 13.25 -19.76
N ALA A 369 -15.92 12.18 -20.55
CA ALA A 369 -16.90 11.13 -20.32
C ALA A 369 -16.79 10.59 -18.89
N VAL A 370 -17.93 10.16 -18.31
CA VAL A 370 -18.00 9.61 -16.94
C VAL A 370 -16.93 8.52 -16.73
N THR A 371 -16.72 7.67 -17.74
CA THR A 371 -15.73 6.59 -17.77
C THR A 371 -14.30 7.04 -18.09
N ALA A 372 -13.98 8.33 -18.02
CA ALA A 372 -12.66 8.89 -18.31
C ALA A 372 -12.50 10.27 -17.66
N ARG A 373 -13.06 10.49 -16.47
CA ARG A 373 -12.94 11.80 -15.80
C ARG A 373 -11.57 12.07 -15.19
N LYS A 374 -10.78 11.02 -14.95
CA LYS A 374 -9.46 11.09 -14.32
C LYS A 374 -8.52 10.00 -14.86
N PRO A 375 -7.20 10.10 -14.67
CA PRO A 375 -6.26 9.06 -15.09
C PRO A 375 -6.52 7.75 -14.35
N THR A 376 -6.36 6.63 -15.06
CA THR A 376 -6.59 5.29 -14.53
C THR A 376 -5.60 4.92 -13.43
N ASN A 377 -4.29 4.98 -13.73
CA ASN A 377 -3.22 4.64 -12.80
C ASN A 377 -2.30 5.85 -12.60
N ALA A 378 -1.72 5.99 -11.41
CA ALA A 378 -0.60 6.87 -11.14
C ALA A 378 0.71 6.22 -11.61
N VAL A 379 0.89 4.94 -11.25
CA VAL A 379 2.08 4.14 -11.56
C VAL A 379 1.62 2.82 -12.17
N ASN A 380 2.28 2.42 -13.26
CA ASN A 380 2.12 1.10 -13.88
C ASN A 380 3.48 0.42 -13.98
N VAL A 381 3.59 -0.76 -13.37
CA VAL A 381 4.85 -1.47 -13.14
C VAL A 381 4.83 -2.82 -13.86
N GLN A 382 5.88 -3.08 -14.65
CA GLN A 382 6.16 -4.40 -15.23
C GLN A 382 7.57 -4.90 -14.89
N ALA A 383 8.33 -4.12 -14.11
CA ALA A 383 9.70 -4.41 -13.78
C ALA A 383 9.86 -5.05 -12.39
N ASP A 384 10.80 -5.98 -12.27
CA ASP A 384 11.13 -6.67 -11.02
C ASP A 384 11.82 -5.77 -9.98
N ASP A 385 11.66 -6.10 -8.70
CA ASP A 385 12.28 -5.43 -7.55
C ASP A 385 11.92 -3.94 -7.39
N PHE A 386 10.78 -3.52 -7.94
CA PHE A 386 10.27 -2.16 -7.81
C PHE A 386 9.94 -1.79 -6.36
N THR A 387 10.11 -0.52 -6.01
CA THR A 387 9.64 0.00 -4.72
C THR A 387 8.97 1.35 -4.85
N LEU A 388 7.79 1.48 -4.23
CA LEU A 388 7.13 2.75 -4.01
C LEU A 388 7.05 3.02 -2.52
N ARG A 389 7.57 4.15 -2.07
CA ARG A 389 7.53 4.51 -0.66
C ARG A 389 7.38 6.00 -0.39
N ASN A 390 6.82 6.32 0.78
CA ASN A 390 6.74 7.68 1.31
C ASN A 390 6.04 8.68 0.36
N VAL A 391 5.06 8.22 -0.43
CA VAL A 391 4.28 9.08 -1.32
C VAL A 391 2.80 9.05 -0.97
N ALA A 392 2.11 10.16 -1.22
CA ALA A 392 0.66 10.20 -1.27
C ALA A 392 0.17 9.96 -2.72
N VAL A 393 -0.85 9.14 -2.92
CA VAL A 393 -1.45 8.87 -4.24
C VAL A 393 -2.95 9.10 -4.18
N ARG A 394 -3.43 10.10 -4.91
CA ARG A 394 -4.82 10.58 -4.82
C ARG A 394 -5.48 10.78 -6.17
N ASN A 395 -6.80 10.60 -6.18
CA ASN A 395 -7.65 10.88 -7.34
C ASN A 395 -7.25 10.15 -8.63
N PHE A 396 -6.91 8.87 -8.51
CA PHE A 396 -6.76 7.94 -9.64
C PHE A 396 -7.91 6.93 -9.64
N GLY A 397 -7.94 6.04 -10.63
CA GLY A 397 -8.95 5.00 -10.79
C GLY A 397 -10.07 5.40 -11.76
N ASN A 398 -10.66 4.40 -12.44
CA ASN A 398 -11.71 4.61 -13.43
C ASN A 398 -12.78 3.50 -13.35
N PHE A 399 -13.93 3.71 -14.01
CA PHE A 399 -14.99 2.72 -14.12
C PHE A 399 -14.48 1.43 -14.78
N GLY A 400 -14.24 0.37 -13.99
CA GLY A 400 -13.69 -0.89 -14.51
C GLY A 400 -12.86 -1.71 -13.52
N GLY A 401 -12.40 -1.10 -12.41
CA GLY A 401 -11.67 -1.83 -11.37
C GLY A 401 -10.17 -1.58 -11.32
N ASN A 402 -9.65 -0.57 -12.02
CA ASN A 402 -8.20 -0.37 -12.07
C ASN A 402 -7.62 0.25 -10.80
N GLY A 403 -6.47 -0.28 -10.35
CA GLY A 403 -5.67 0.22 -9.22
C GLY A 403 -5.02 1.57 -9.48
N ALA A 404 -4.95 2.48 -8.49
CA ALA A 404 -4.09 3.66 -8.59
C ALA A 404 -2.60 3.28 -8.82
N ILE A 405 -2.17 2.18 -8.23
CA ILE A 405 -0.90 1.51 -8.51
C ILE A 405 -1.26 0.17 -9.16
N ALA A 406 -0.83 -0.03 -10.40
CA ALA A 406 -1.06 -1.26 -11.12
C ALA A 406 0.25 -1.99 -11.39
N PHE A 407 0.21 -3.29 -11.16
CA PHE A 407 1.23 -4.23 -11.58
C PHE A 407 0.64 -5.11 -12.67
N ASP A 408 1.37 -5.26 -13.77
CA ASP A 408 1.08 -6.23 -14.84
C ASP A 408 -0.24 -5.99 -15.62
N ASN A 409 -0.58 -4.73 -15.93
CA ASN A 409 -1.75 -4.41 -16.76
C ASN A 409 -1.42 -4.51 -18.27
N VAL A 410 -1.89 -5.56 -18.97
CA VAL A 410 -1.75 -5.71 -20.44
C VAL A 410 -3.00 -5.30 -21.20
N PRO A 411 -2.86 -4.53 -22.28
CA PRO A 411 -3.88 -4.36 -23.30
C PRO A 411 -4.20 -5.67 -24.05
N GLY A 412 -5.49 -6.00 -24.22
CA GLY A 412 -5.94 -6.94 -25.26
C GLY A 412 -6.70 -8.20 -24.83
N ARG A 413 -7.01 -8.41 -23.54
CA ARG A 413 -8.04 -9.38 -23.13
C ARG A 413 -9.34 -8.66 -22.78
N ASN A 414 -10.46 -9.19 -23.29
CA ASN A 414 -11.76 -8.53 -23.26
C ASN A 414 -12.26 -8.32 -21.82
N GLY A 415 -12.09 -7.09 -21.34
CA GLY A 415 -12.52 -6.50 -20.08
C GLY A 415 -11.91 -5.10 -20.03
N THR A 416 -12.68 -4.07 -19.68
CA THR A 416 -12.34 -2.64 -19.87
C THR A 416 -11.06 -2.20 -19.13
N LEU A 417 -9.88 -2.48 -19.71
CA LEU A 417 -8.53 -2.24 -19.15
C LEU A 417 -7.61 -1.69 -20.26
N ALA A 418 -7.89 -0.48 -20.77
CA ALA A 418 -7.14 0.09 -21.89
C ALA A 418 -6.02 1.03 -21.42
N GLY A 419 -4.79 0.78 -21.89
CA GLY A 419 -3.67 1.72 -21.81
C GLY A 419 -2.44 1.30 -22.61
N TYR A 420 -2.43 1.66 -23.91
CA TYR A 420 -1.41 1.49 -24.98
C TYR A 420 -1.43 0.21 -25.82
N ALA A 421 -1.87 0.31 -27.08
CA ALA A 421 -1.69 -0.73 -28.08
C ALA A 421 -0.21 -0.80 -28.50
N GLY A 422 0.53 -1.81 -28.02
CA GLY A 422 1.93 -2.02 -28.44
C GLY A 422 2.69 -3.08 -27.66
N ASP A 423 2.36 -3.29 -26.37
CA ASP A 423 3.13 -4.20 -25.51
C ASP A 423 2.57 -5.63 -25.56
N VAL A 424 3.09 -6.43 -26.49
CA VAL A 424 2.89 -7.89 -26.56
C VAL A 424 4.18 -8.60 -26.14
N GLY A 425 4.28 -9.00 -24.87
CA GLY A 425 5.41 -9.77 -24.35
C GLY A 425 4.97 -10.85 -23.35
N PRO A 426 5.72 -11.95 -23.21
CA PRO A 426 5.50 -12.92 -22.13
C PRO A 426 5.73 -12.22 -20.78
N GLN A 427 4.73 -12.31 -19.90
CA GLN A 427 4.72 -11.62 -18.61
C GLN A 427 4.89 -12.59 -17.46
N GLY A 428 5.67 -12.15 -16.48
CA GLY A 428 5.98 -12.89 -15.28
C GLY A 428 5.69 -12.03 -14.05
N PRO A 429 5.49 -12.67 -12.88
CA PRO A 429 5.16 -11.93 -11.66
C PRO A 429 6.28 -10.95 -11.25
N VAL A 430 5.88 -9.75 -10.81
CA VAL A 430 6.77 -8.65 -10.40
C VAL A 430 7.08 -8.78 -8.91
N ARG A 431 8.37 -8.75 -8.54
CA ARG A 431 8.77 -8.47 -7.15
C ARG A 431 8.56 -6.99 -6.85
N ALA A 432 7.79 -6.67 -5.82
CA ALA A 432 7.51 -5.27 -5.47
C ALA A 432 7.34 -5.06 -3.97
N ILE A 433 7.73 -3.87 -3.51
CA ILE A 433 7.49 -3.38 -2.16
C ILE A 433 6.68 -2.08 -2.24
N LEU A 434 5.54 -2.05 -1.55
CA LEU A 434 4.78 -0.83 -1.29
C LEU A 434 4.84 -0.56 0.21
N GLU A 435 5.49 0.53 0.62
CA GLU A 435 5.65 0.86 2.03
C GLU A 435 5.48 2.33 2.37
N ASN A 436 4.98 2.65 3.57
CA ASN A 436 4.92 4.01 4.09
C ASN A 436 4.10 4.99 3.23
N ASN A 437 3.23 4.47 2.35
CA ASN A 437 2.45 5.30 1.43
C ASN A 437 1.10 5.68 2.05
N VAL A 438 0.53 6.77 1.53
CA VAL A 438 -0.85 7.19 1.82
C VAL A 438 -1.66 7.13 0.53
N LEU A 439 -2.60 6.20 0.45
CA LEU A 439 -3.38 5.94 -0.77
C LEU A 439 -4.85 6.29 -0.54
N GLY A 440 -5.45 7.01 -1.49
CA GLY A 440 -6.85 7.45 -1.40
C GLY A 440 -7.01 8.80 -0.70
N SER A 441 -8.15 9.04 -0.05
CA SER A 441 -8.36 10.26 0.75
C SER A 441 -7.76 10.11 2.16
N ASP A 442 -7.47 11.26 2.81
CA ASP A 442 -6.76 11.28 4.09
C ASP A 442 -7.48 10.46 5.17
N ALA A 443 -6.86 9.36 5.55
CA ALA A 443 -7.52 8.35 6.37
C ALA A 443 -7.52 8.67 7.89
N SER A 444 -6.99 9.82 8.35
CA SER A 444 -7.13 10.26 9.76
C SER A 444 -8.55 10.68 10.09
N SER A 445 -9.18 11.38 9.14
CA SER A 445 -10.56 11.79 9.22
C SER A 445 -11.02 12.00 7.79
N PHE A 446 -12.07 11.31 7.34
CA PHE A 446 -12.69 11.61 6.04
C PHE A 446 -13.46 12.95 6.07
N THR A 447 -13.03 13.92 6.90
CA THR A 447 -13.40 15.34 6.76
C THR A 447 -12.56 15.98 5.65
N MET A 448 -12.86 15.57 4.42
CA MET A 448 -12.55 16.20 3.11
C MET A 448 -11.46 17.28 3.07
N PRO A 449 -10.17 16.91 3.07
CA PRO A 449 -9.06 17.42 2.27
C PRO A 449 -8.96 18.82 1.66
N SER A 450 -9.99 19.49 1.13
CA SER A 450 -9.73 20.69 0.32
C SER A 450 -10.92 21.60 0.05
N LEU A 451 -10.60 22.87 -0.24
CA LEU A 451 -11.47 23.86 -0.89
C LEU A 451 -11.81 23.47 -2.35
N PHE A 452 -11.27 22.37 -2.89
CA PHE A 452 -11.89 21.67 -3.99
C PHE A 452 -12.94 20.74 -3.40
N ALA A 453 -14.14 21.29 -3.22
CA ALA A 453 -15.33 20.48 -3.40
C ALA A 453 -15.23 19.89 -4.82
N SER A 454 -14.68 18.68 -4.95
CA SER A 454 -15.17 17.80 -6.00
C SER A 454 -16.64 17.61 -5.63
N ASN A 455 -17.51 18.39 -6.28
CA ASN A 455 -18.96 18.32 -6.13
C ASN A 455 -19.54 17.03 -6.74
N GLU A 456 -18.75 15.97 -6.73
CA GLU A 456 -19.06 14.59 -6.99
C GLU A 456 -18.14 13.82 -6.02
N GLY A 457 -18.69 12.82 -5.32
CA GLY A 457 -17.87 11.92 -4.52
C GLY A 457 -16.74 11.31 -5.36
N ASP A 458 -15.88 10.52 -4.74
CA ASP A 458 -15.17 9.47 -5.48
C ASP A 458 -16.23 8.58 -6.15
N ASN A 459 -16.74 9.02 -7.30
CA ASN A 459 -18.07 8.70 -7.77
C ASN A 459 -18.09 7.23 -8.16
N GLY A 460 -18.48 6.39 -7.21
CA GLY A 460 -19.52 5.42 -7.43
C GLY A 460 -19.17 4.38 -8.47
N ARG A 461 -18.26 3.44 -8.18
CA ARG A 461 -18.51 1.99 -8.37
C ARG A 461 -17.29 1.05 -8.31
N ASN A 462 -16.02 1.50 -8.45
CA ASN A 462 -14.95 0.53 -8.77
C ASN A 462 -13.49 0.82 -8.36
N ASN A 463 -13.15 1.89 -7.63
CA ASN A 463 -11.73 2.23 -7.46
C ASN A 463 -11.01 1.24 -6.52
N GLN A 464 -9.93 0.65 -7.03
CA GLN A 464 -8.95 -0.10 -6.27
C GLN A 464 -7.72 0.80 -6.07
N HIS A 465 -7.02 0.72 -4.94
CA HIS A 465 -5.77 1.50 -4.77
C HIS A 465 -4.56 0.76 -5.27
N ILE A 466 -4.43 -0.51 -4.89
CA ILE A 466 -3.37 -1.39 -5.36
C ILE A 466 -4.02 -2.53 -6.12
N GLN A 467 -3.61 -2.71 -7.38
CA GLN A 467 -4.05 -3.82 -8.21
C GLN A 467 -2.85 -4.61 -8.70
N TYR A 468 -2.96 -5.92 -8.59
CA TYR A 468 -2.01 -6.83 -9.21
C TYR A 468 -2.71 -7.94 -9.97
N ASP A 469 -2.62 -7.88 -11.30
CA ASP A 469 -3.23 -8.85 -12.21
C ASP A 469 -2.14 -9.77 -12.75
N VAL A 470 -2.05 -11.00 -12.23
CA VAL A 470 -1.03 -11.96 -12.66
C VAL A 470 -1.44 -12.58 -14.00
N SER A 471 -0.72 -12.27 -15.07
CA SER A 471 -0.99 -12.78 -16.42
C SER A 471 0.29 -13.41 -17.02
N GLY A 472 0.28 -14.72 -17.33
CA GLY A 472 1.46 -15.36 -17.94
C GLY A 472 1.28 -16.83 -18.33
N THR A 473 1.77 -17.21 -19.51
CA THR A 473 1.70 -18.57 -20.09
C THR A 473 3.04 -19.31 -20.04
N VAL A 474 4.02 -18.83 -19.28
CA VAL A 474 5.41 -19.28 -19.43
C VAL A 474 5.71 -20.48 -18.51
N ASN A 475 5.79 -21.67 -19.09
CA ASN A 475 6.31 -22.85 -18.40
C ASN A 475 7.81 -22.64 -18.11
N SER A 476 8.26 -22.59 -16.84
CA SER A 476 9.56 -23.20 -16.47
C SER A 476 9.79 -23.26 -14.95
N ALA A 477 10.34 -24.40 -14.54
CA ALA A 477 10.89 -24.71 -13.22
C ALA A 477 12.20 -23.93 -12.88
N LEU A 478 12.36 -22.69 -13.34
CA LEU A 478 13.62 -21.93 -13.27
C LEU A 478 13.52 -20.54 -12.63
N PHE A 479 12.37 -20.14 -12.08
CA PHE A 479 12.23 -18.81 -11.48
C PHE A 479 12.18 -18.86 -9.94
N PRO A 480 12.94 -17.98 -9.24
CA PRO A 480 12.83 -17.82 -7.79
C PRO A 480 11.43 -17.29 -7.43
N GLU A 481 10.95 -17.65 -6.24
CA GLU A 481 9.66 -17.21 -5.71
C GLU A 481 9.51 -15.68 -5.84
N LYS A 482 8.49 -15.23 -6.58
CA LYS A 482 8.21 -13.79 -6.73
C LYS A 482 7.33 -13.35 -5.57
N THR A 483 7.69 -12.23 -4.95
CA THR A 483 7.07 -11.74 -3.72
C THR A 483 6.54 -10.32 -3.92
N MET A 484 5.28 -10.09 -3.56
CA MET A 484 4.71 -8.75 -3.41
C MET A 484 4.52 -8.48 -1.91
N THR A 485 5.15 -7.41 -1.43
CA THR A 485 5.04 -6.96 -0.05
C THR A 485 4.29 -5.63 0.01
N VAL A 486 3.17 -5.61 0.71
CA VAL A 486 2.42 -4.38 1.02
C VAL A 486 2.50 -4.19 2.52
N ARG A 487 3.27 -3.20 2.98
CA ARG A 487 3.47 -3.00 4.42
C ARG A 487 3.43 -1.57 4.87
N THR A 488 3.07 -1.31 6.11
CA THR A 488 3.13 0.04 6.70
C THR A 488 2.49 1.11 5.82
N ASN A 489 1.36 0.84 5.16
CA ASN A 489 0.63 1.84 4.36
C ASN A 489 -0.65 2.28 5.07
N LEU A 490 -1.05 3.53 4.81
CA LEU A 490 -2.37 4.06 5.13
C LEU A 490 -3.21 4.06 3.86
N ILE A 491 -4.27 3.26 3.81
CA ILE A 491 -5.05 3.01 2.60
C ILE A 491 -6.53 3.33 2.88
N GLY A 492 -6.98 4.48 2.41
CA GLY A 492 -8.40 4.85 2.41
C GLY A 492 -9.11 4.26 1.20
N PHE A 493 -10.31 3.68 1.34
CA PHE A 493 -11.11 3.12 0.22
C PHE A 493 -12.60 3.44 0.40
N SER A 494 -13.39 3.58 -0.68
CA SER A 494 -14.79 4.05 -0.59
C SER A 494 -15.87 3.02 -0.96
N GLU A 495 -15.62 2.09 -1.90
CA GLU A 495 -16.68 1.17 -2.38
C GLU A 495 -16.24 -0.24 -2.82
N ARG A 496 -14.93 -0.48 -3.01
CA ARG A 496 -14.43 -1.81 -3.41
C ARG A 496 -13.21 -2.30 -2.62
N ARG A 497 -11.98 -1.98 -3.06
CA ARG A 497 -10.77 -2.66 -2.53
C ARG A 497 -9.64 -1.68 -2.23
N GLY A 498 -9.07 -1.76 -1.04
CA GLY A 498 -7.78 -1.11 -0.76
C GLY A 498 -6.65 -1.83 -1.49
N LEU A 499 -6.64 -3.16 -1.39
CA LEU A 499 -5.73 -4.04 -2.11
C LEU A 499 -6.53 -5.10 -2.87
N HIS A 500 -6.24 -5.23 -4.16
CA HIS A 500 -6.76 -6.28 -5.00
C HIS A 500 -5.64 -7.05 -5.68
N VAL A 501 -5.70 -8.37 -5.56
CA VAL A 501 -4.83 -9.30 -6.28
C VAL A 501 -5.72 -10.25 -7.06
N GLN A 502 -5.46 -10.40 -8.36
CA GLN A 502 -6.16 -11.34 -9.23
C GLN A 502 -5.19 -12.18 -10.06
N GLY A 503 -5.32 -13.50 -9.99
CA GLY A 503 -4.72 -14.45 -10.93
C GLY A 503 -5.64 -14.67 -12.14
N ASN A 504 -5.09 -14.60 -13.36
CA ASN A 504 -5.84 -14.84 -14.60
C ASN A 504 -5.97 -16.33 -14.95
N ALA A 505 -7.13 -16.77 -15.45
CA ALA A 505 -7.54 -18.15 -15.79
C ALA A 505 -6.58 -18.98 -16.65
N ALA A 506 -5.55 -18.37 -17.24
CA ALA A 506 -4.58 -19.01 -18.14
C ALA A 506 -3.26 -19.42 -17.48
N ILE A 507 -3.11 -19.29 -16.16
CA ILE A 507 -1.87 -19.66 -15.47
C ILE A 507 -1.69 -21.19 -15.51
N THR A 508 -0.60 -21.65 -16.13
CA THR A 508 -0.22 -23.06 -16.14
C THR A 508 0.25 -23.47 -14.74
N ALA A 509 -0.03 -24.71 -14.30
CA ALA A 509 0.45 -25.24 -13.03
C ALA A 509 1.97 -25.00 -12.84
N GLY A 510 2.36 -24.42 -11.70
CA GLY A 510 3.77 -24.13 -11.34
C GLY A 510 4.13 -22.66 -11.06
N TYR A 511 3.20 -21.71 -11.18
CA TYR A 511 3.41 -20.30 -10.79
C TYR A 511 3.10 -20.05 -9.31
N ASN A 512 4.15 -19.90 -8.49
CA ASN A 512 4.01 -19.57 -7.07
C ASN A 512 4.33 -18.08 -6.84
N ILE A 513 3.38 -17.37 -6.25
CA ILE A 513 3.57 -15.97 -5.82
C ILE A 513 3.34 -15.91 -4.31
N ASN A 514 4.28 -15.25 -3.63
CA ASN A 514 4.19 -14.99 -2.20
C ASN A 514 3.58 -13.59 -2.01
N PHE A 515 2.46 -13.54 -1.30
CA PHE A 515 1.81 -12.28 -0.92
C PHE A 515 1.98 -12.05 0.57
N THR A 516 2.61 -10.94 0.92
CA THR A 516 2.81 -10.55 2.32
C THR A 516 2.20 -9.16 2.53
N VAL A 517 1.18 -9.09 3.38
CA VAL A 517 0.43 -7.87 3.69
C VAL A 517 0.42 -7.65 5.20
N PHE A 518 1.13 -6.63 5.68
CA PHE A 518 1.27 -6.42 7.13
C PHE A 518 1.49 -4.98 7.57
N ASP A 519 1.17 -4.68 8.83
CA ASP A 519 1.31 -3.34 9.43
C ASP A 519 0.55 -2.24 8.66
N ASN A 520 -0.45 -2.61 7.84
CA ASN A 520 -1.22 -1.63 7.08
C ASN A 520 -2.47 -1.22 7.85
N VAL A 521 -2.93 -0.01 7.56
CA VAL A 521 -4.18 0.54 8.04
C VAL A 521 -5.08 0.79 6.85
N PHE A 522 -6.09 -0.07 6.67
CA PHE A 522 -7.15 0.07 5.68
C PHE A 522 -8.36 0.74 6.34
N ARG A 523 -8.86 1.84 5.76
CA ARG A 523 -10.01 2.58 6.26
C ARG A 523 -11.06 2.82 5.18
N GLY A 524 -12.24 2.25 5.39
CA GLY A 524 -13.42 2.43 4.54
C GLY A 524 -14.11 3.76 4.79
N ALA A 525 -14.50 4.48 3.74
CA ALA A 525 -15.33 5.67 3.81
C ALA A 525 -16.82 5.28 3.80
N GLY A 526 -17.55 5.63 4.85
CA GLY A 526 -19.01 5.54 4.93
C GLY A 526 -19.70 6.10 3.70
N VAL A 527 -20.44 5.28 2.94
CA VAL A 527 -21.35 5.77 1.89
C VAL A 527 -22.66 6.20 2.55
N THR A 528 -22.64 7.29 3.32
CA THR A 528 -23.90 7.90 3.76
C THR A 528 -24.48 8.66 2.56
N ASN A 529 -25.38 7.98 1.83
CA ASN A 529 -26.16 8.47 0.67
C ASN A 529 -25.49 8.32 -0.71
N ASN A 530 -25.61 7.13 -1.31
CA ASN A 530 -25.50 6.97 -2.77
C ASN A 530 -26.86 7.35 -3.42
N PRO A 531 -26.95 8.42 -4.25
CA PRO A 531 -28.21 8.82 -4.88
C PRO A 531 -28.60 7.98 -6.10
N VAL A 532 -27.80 6.98 -6.50
CA VAL A 532 -27.99 6.25 -7.77
C VAL A 532 -28.00 4.73 -7.55
N SER A 533 -29.14 4.24 -7.06
CA SER A 533 -29.57 2.86 -7.26
C SER A 533 -29.80 2.64 -8.76
N ASN A 534 -28.84 2.06 -9.46
CA ASN A 534 -29.05 1.56 -10.83
C ASN A 534 -28.99 0.03 -10.81
N THR A 535 -30.16 -0.57 -10.98
CA THR A 535 -30.45 -2.01 -10.99
C THR A 535 -29.90 -2.77 -12.20
N ALA A 536 -29.16 -2.14 -13.13
CA ALA A 536 -28.77 -2.73 -14.41
C ALA A 536 -27.28 -3.06 -14.59
N SER A 537 -26.43 -3.00 -13.56
CA SER A 537 -25.03 -3.47 -13.69
C SER A 537 -24.93 -4.96 -13.37
N PRO A 538 -24.35 -5.81 -14.24
CA PRO A 538 -24.07 -7.22 -13.93
C PRO A 538 -23.05 -7.40 -12.79
N TYR A 539 -22.43 -6.31 -12.31
CA TYR A 539 -21.50 -6.27 -11.20
C TYR A 539 -22.04 -5.54 -9.95
N ALA A 540 -23.35 -5.28 -9.89
CA ALA A 540 -24.02 -4.71 -8.70
C ALA A 540 -24.06 -5.67 -7.49
N THR A 541 -23.49 -6.86 -7.63
CA THR A 541 -23.45 -7.91 -6.59
C THR A 541 -22.07 -8.15 -6.00
N SER A 542 -20.99 -7.54 -6.52
CA SER A 542 -19.64 -7.73 -5.95
C SER A 542 -19.35 -6.69 -4.87
N SER A 543 -19.79 -7.01 -3.65
CA SER A 543 -19.35 -6.46 -2.38
C SER A 543 -17.86 -6.77 -2.18
N ALA A 544 -16.98 -5.87 -2.56
CA ALA A 544 -15.54 -6.17 -2.52
C ALA A 544 -14.92 -5.77 -1.17
N GLY A 545 -13.88 -6.51 -0.79
CA GLY A 545 -13.22 -6.38 0.52
C GLY A 545 -12.13 -5.31 0.60
N GLY A 546 -11.83 -4.81 1.80
CA GLY A 546 -10.68 -3.93 2.06
C GLY A 546 -9.37 -4.54 1.52
N VAL A 547 -9.21 -5.86 1.69
CA VAL A 547 -8.16 -6.67 1.05
C VAL A 547 -8.82 -7.84 0.33
N GLU A 548 -8.43 -8.08 -0.92
CA GLU A 548 -8.95 -9.21 -1.69
C GLU A 548 -7.89 -9.93 -2.51
N PHE A 549 -7.92 -11.26 -2.40
CA PHE A 549 -7.13 -12.19 -3.19
C PHE A 549 -8.05 -13.08 -4.00
N ILE A 550 -7.96 -13.03 -5.32
CA ILE A 550 -8.59 -13.98 -6.24
C ILE A 550 -7.49 -14.76 -6.94
N LEU A 551 -7.25 -16.02 -6.59
CA LEU A 551 -6.03 -16.73 -7.00
C LEU A 551 -6.35 -18.06 -7.70
N LEU A 552 -5.49 -18.51 -8.61
CA LEU A 552 -5.67 -19.77 -9.37
C LEU A 552 -4.58 -20.81 -9.11
N THR A 553 -3.56 -20.45 -8.33
CA THR A 553 -2.39 -21.29 -8.03
C THR A 553 -2.35 -21.65 -6.55
N GLN A 554 -1.24 -22.22 -6.08
CA GLN A 554 -0.97 -22.53 -4.67
C GLN A 554 -0.17 -21.36 -4.05
N PRO A 555 -0.80 -20.26 -3.62
CA PRO A 555 -0.07 -19.11 -3.11
C PRO A 555 0.57 -19.43 -1.76
N PHE A 556 1.64 -18.70 -1.44
CA PHE A 556 1.99 -18.46 -0.05
C PHE A 556 1.36 -17.14 0.35
N LEU A 557 0.48 -17.14 1.35
CA LEU A 557 -0.26 -15.96 1.79
C LEU A 557 0.06 -15.65 3.25
N GLU A 558 0.52 -14.43 3.51
CA GLU A 558 0.67 -13.89 4.85
C GLU A 558 -0.09 -12.57 4.95
N VAL A 559 -1.14 -12.53 5.77
CA VAL A 559 -1.85 -11.30 6.10
C VAL A 559 -1.81 -11.15 7.61
N TYR A 560 -1.01 -10.23 8.13
CA TYR A 560 -0.86 -10.11 9.58
C TYR A 560 -0.67 -8.69 10.09
N ASN A 561 -1.03 -8.45 11.35
CA ASN A 561 -0.83 -7.14 11.99
C ASN A 561 -1.48 -5.96 11.22
N ASN A 562 -2.60 -6.19 10.53
CA ASN A 562 -3.32 -5.12 9.81
C ASN A 562 -4.54 -4.64 10.62
N ALA A 563 -4.84 -3.34 10.48
CA ALA A 563 -6.12 -2.76 10.89
C ALA A 563 -7.00 -2.58 9.64
N ILE A 564 -8.10 -3.32 9.52
CA ILE A 564 -9.03 -3.27 8.39
C ILE A 564 -10.39 -2.80 8.89
N ASN A 565 -10.64 -1.49 8.80
CA ASN A 565 -11.89 -0.90 9.26
C ASN A 565 -12.78 -0.53 8.07
N GLY A 566 -14.05 -0.91 8.14
CA GLY A 566 -15.05 -0.59 7.15
C GLY A 566 -15.80 0.72 7.42
N PRO A 567 -16.70 1.09 6.50
CA PRO A 567 -17.49 2.32 6.55
C PRO A 567 -18.46 2.49 7.74
N GLY A 568 -18.70 1.44 8.53
CA GLY A 568 -19.77 1.40 9.52
C GLY A 568 -20.92 0.46 9.10
N THR A 569 -21.56 -0.18 10.07
CA THR A 569 -22.66 -1.13 9.85
C THR A 569 -23.95 -0.42 9.44
N VAL A 570 -24.56 -0.84 8.33
CA VAL A 570 -25.99 -0.59 8.11
C VAL A 570 -26.75 -1.55 9.05
N SER A 571 -27.56 -0.99 9.95
CA SER A 571 -28.25 -1.69 11.04
C SER A 571 -29.36 -2.67 10.60
N SER A 572 -29.51 -2.94 9.29
CA SER A 572 -30.61 -3.74 8.79
C SER A 572 -30.21 -4.51 7.53
N TYR A 573 -30.42 -5.83 7.57
CA TYR A 573 -30.37 -6.72 6.41
C TYR A 573 -31.57 -6.46 5.49
N SER A 574 -31.59 -5.34 4.76
CA SER A 574 -32.50 -5.19 3.64
C SER A 574 -31.76 -5.53 2.36
N THR A 575 -31.79 -6.82 2.02
CA THR A 575 -31.80 -7.37 0.64
C THR A 575 -30.96 -6.61 -0.40
N PHE A 576 -29.83 -7.23 -0.77
CA PHE A 576 -28.98 -6.98 -1.95
C PHE A 576 -28.19 -5.65 -1.99
N GLY A 577 -26.86 -5.77 -1.81
CA GLY A 577 -25.90 -5.04 -2.67
C GLY A 577 -25.11 -3.86 -2.09
N ALA A 578 -25.21 -3.52 -0.81
CA ALA A 578 -24.48 -2.36 -0.26
C ALA A 578 -23.65 -2.71 0.99
N GLY A 579 -22.38 -3.06 0.79
CA GLY A 579 -21.39 -3.19 1.86
C GLY A 579 -20.06 -3.79 1.35
N SER A 580 -18.93 -3.29 1.85
CA SER A 580 -17.60 -3.88 1.62
C SER A 580 -17.34 -5.03 2.59
N ASP A 581 -16.52 -5.99 2.17
CA ASP A 581 -16.00 -7.05 3.06
C ASP A 581 -14.67 -6.62 3.70
N GLY A 582 -14.18 -7.34 4.70
CA GLY A 582 -12.89 -7.02 5.32
C GLY A 582 -11.74 -7.62 4.53
N LEU A 583 -11.59 -8.94 4.64
CA LEU A 583 -10.61 -9.75 3.94
C LEU A 583 -11.33 -10.82 3.12
N GLU A 584 -11.13 -10.82 1.82
CA GLU A 584 -11.72 -11.78 0.90
C GLU A 584 -10.64 -12.64 0.25
N ILE A 585 -10.82 -13.95 0.32
CA ILE A 585 -9.90 -14.96 -0.19
C ILE A 585 -10.71 -15.91 -1.07
N ASN A 586 -10.51 -15.78 -2.37
CA ASN A 586 -11.27 -16.46 -3.42
C ASN A 586 -10.34 -17.27 -4.32
N ASN A 587 -10.84 -18.39 -4.84
CA ASN A 587 -10.31 -18.97 -6.07
C ASN A 587 -10.84 -18.18 -7.29
N ALA A 588 -10.15 -18.10 -8.43
CA ALA A 588 -10.71 -17.45 -9.62
C ALA A 588 -11.58 -18.41 -10.46
N THR A 589 -12.66 -17.89 -11.07
CA THR A 589 -13.53 -18.69 -11.93
C THR A 589 -12.76 -19.11 -13.17
N VAL A 590 -12.51 -20.41 -13.34
CA VAL A 590 -11.96 -20.93 -14.59
C VAL A 590 -13.09 -20.96 -15.62
N ASN A 591 -13.19 -19.93 -16.45
CA ASN A 591 -14.13 -19.90 -17.56
C ASN A 591 -13.61 -20.82 -18.67
N VAL A 592 -14.02 -22.09 -18.69
CA VAL A 592 -13.58 -23.06 -19.71
C VAL A 592 -14.65 -23.13 -20.82
N PRO A 593 -14.33 -22.78 -22.07
CA PRO A 593 -15.15 -23.15 -23.22
C PRO A 593 -15.03 -24.66 -23.45
N GLY A 594 -16.12 -25.40 -23.20
CA GLY A 594 -16.22 -26.84 -23.51
C GLY A 594 -16.06 -27.75 -22.29
N ASN A 595 -16.96 -28.73 -22.20
CA ASN A 595 -17.01 -29.79 -21.18
C ASN A 595 -15.73 -30.64 -21.18
N LEU A 596 -14.67 -30.19 -20.49
CA LEU A 596 -13.57 -31.07 -20.09
C LEU A 596 -13.94 -31.86 -18.82
N PRO A 597 -13.57 -33.16 -18.75
CA PRO A 597 -13.94 -34.06 -17.66
C PRO A 597 -13.40 -33.56 -16.30
N MET A 598 -14.28 -33.57 -15.30
CA MET A 598 -14.18 -32.92 -14.00
C MET A 598 -13.05 -33.40 -13.07
N ASN A 599 -12.25 -34.39 -13.47
CA ASN A 599 -11.23 -35.01 -12.60
C ASN A 599 -9.84 -34.37 -12.69
N ALA A 600 -9.59 -33.48 -13.67
CA ALA A 600 -8.38 -32.65 -13.74
C ALA A 600 -8.53 -31.31 -12.99
N ARG A 601 -9.68 -31.07 -12.33
CA ARG A 601 -10.03 -29.82 -11.64
C ARG A 601 -9.64 -29.79 -10.15
N ARG A 602 -8.72 -30.67 -9.73
CA ARG A 602 -8.32 -30.87 -8.32
C ARG A 602 -7.06 -30.12 -7.87
N ASP A 603 -6.32 -29.49 -8.78
CA ASP A 603 -5.00 -28.92 -8.46
C ASP A 603 -5.00 -27.41 -8.19
N ALA A 604 -6.16 -26.74 -8.28
CA ALA A 604 -6.29 -25.35 -7.88
C ALA A 604 -6.61 -25.25 -6.38
N GLY A 605 -5.68 -24.70 -5.58
CA GLY A 605 -6.06 -23.93 -4.38
C GLY A 605 -5.87 -24.53 -2.98
N SER A 606 -4.80 -25.29 -2.69
CA SER A 606 -4.28 -25.31 -1.31
C SER A 606 -3.32 -24.15 -1.14
N ALA A 607 -3.32 -23.49 0.01
CA ALA A 607 -2.22 -22.58 0.29
C ALA A 607 -0.97 -23.40 0.60
N ARG A 608 0.20 -22.79 0.38
CA ARG A 608 1.46 -23.42 0.76
C ARG A 608 1.54 -23.49 2.28
N THR A 609 2.11 -24.57 2.79
CA THR A 609 2.37 -24.74 4.23
C THR A 609 3.05 -23.48 4.80
N GLY A 610 2.51 -22.98 5.91
CA GLY A 610 2.96 -21.74 6.54
C GLY A 610 2.15 -20.50 6.16
N SER A 611 1.19 -20.60 5.24
CA SER A 611 0.26 -19.52 4.93
C SER A 611 -0.63 -19.21 6.15
N ARG A 612 -0.83 -17.92 6.42
CA ARG A 612 -1.37 -17.45 7.69
C ARG A 612 -2.14 -16.13 7.58
N ILE A 613 -3.21 -16.03 8.36
CA ILE A 613 -3.98 -14.82 8.60
C ILE A 613 -3.97 -14.57 10.11
N GLU A 614 -3.16 -13.60 10.57
CA GLU A 614 -2.85 -13.49 12.00
C GLU A 614 -2.87 -12.08 12.57
N GLN A 615 -3.33 -11.91 13.81
CA GLN A 615 -3.22 -10.64 14.54
C GLN A 615 -3.80 -9.45 13.77
N ASN A 616 -4.82 -9.66 12.94
CA ASN A 616 -5.52 -8.58 12.27
C ASN A 616 -6.69 -8.10 13.13
N THR A 617 -6.94 -6.79 13.15
CA THR A 617 -8.22 -6.24 13.61
C THR A 617 -9.05 -5.92 12.39
N ILE A 618 -10.19 -6.58 12.24
CA ILE A 618 -11.12 -6.38 11.14
C ILE A 618 -12.44 -5.93 11.75
N SER A 619 -12.99 -4.81 11.28
CA SER A 619 -14.17 -4.22 11.92
C SER A 619 -15.11 -3.52 10.96
N ASN A 620 -16.40 -3.47 11.31
CA ASN A 620 -17.41 -2.59 10.66
C ASN A 620 -17.61 -2.85 9.16
N GLN A 621 -17.54 -4.12 8.75
CA GLN A 621 -17.75 -4.57 7.37
C GLN A 621 -19.05 -5.38 7.24
N ARG A 622 -19.48 -5.65 6.00
CA ARG A 622 -20.55 -6.61 5.74
C ARG A 622 -20.14 -8.01 6.22
N VAL A 623 -19.04 -8.53 5.68
CA VAL A 623 -18.41 -9.74 6.21
C VAL A 623 -16.98 -9.42 6.65
N GLY A 624 -16.57 -9.90 7.83
CA GLY A 624 -15.21 -9.68 8.32
C GLY A 624 -14.18 -10.43 7.48
N ILE A 625 -14.24 -11.76 7.47
CA ILE A 625 -13.37 -12.60 6.63
C ILE A 625 -14.23 -13.55 5.78
N ILE A 626 -13.89 -13.65 4.49
CA ILE A 626 -14.45 -14.64 3.59
C ILE A 626 -13.32 -15.49 3.01
N CYS A 627 -13.45 -16.80 3.15
CA CYS A 627 -12.64 -17.80 2.45
C CYS A 627 -13.59 -18.71 1.67
N GLN A 628 -13.70 -18.52 0.35
CA GLN A 628 -14.74 -19.15 -0.48
C GLN A 628 -14.25 -19.64 -1.85
N SER A 629 -14.99 -20.60 -2.41
CA SER A 629 -14.79 -21.17 -3.74
C SER A 629 -15.90 -20.69 -4.68
N ASN A 630 -15.55 -20.23 -5.89
CA ASN A 630 -16.50 -19.61 -6.83
C ASN A 630 -16.92 -20.50 -8.00
N ALA A 631 -16.50 -21.77 -8.07
CA ALA A 631 -17.13 -22.73 -8.98
C ALA A 631 -18.18 -23.52 -8.20
N GLU A 632 -19.38 -23.64 -8.76
CA GLU A 632 -20.53 -24.40 -8.23
C GLU A 632 -20.19 -25.85 -7.81
N PHE A 633 -18.99 -26.35 -8.14
CA PHE A 633 -18.51 -27.70 -7.86
C PHE A 633 -17.01 -27.79 -7.46
N SER A 634 -16.29 -26.68 -7.26
CA SER A 634 -14.92 -26.75 -6.73
C SER A 634 -14.96 -26.76 -5.21
N ILE A 635 -14.50 -27.85 -4.63
CA ILE A 635 -14.92 -28.21 -3.28
C ILE A 635 -14.20 -27.40 -2.19
N PHE A 636 -12.99 -26.86 -2.37
CA PHE A 636 -12.32 -26.13 -1.27
C PHE A 636 -11.47 -24.93 -1.72
N ALA A 637 -11.51 -23.87 -0.92
CA ALA A 637 -10.77 -22.63 -1.11
C ALA A 637 -9.63 -22.56 -0.10
N LEU A 638 -8.38 -22.40 -0.57
CA LEU A 638 -7.15 -22.30 0.24
C LEU A 638 -7.18 -23.16 1.51
N ASP A 639 -6.98 -24.46 1.32
CA ASP A 639 -6.75 -25.39 2.42
C ASP A 639 -5.48 -25.03 3.20
N ASP A 640 -5.36 -25.58 4.41
CA ASP A 640 -4.14 -25.55 5.22
C ASP A 640 -3.71 -24.12 5.68
N LEU A 641 -4.68 -23.18 5.76
CA LEU A 641 -4.48 -21.86 6.38
C LEU A 641 -4.54 -21.90 7.91
N LEU A 642 -3.65 -21.12 8.53
CA LEU A 642 -3.74 -20.77 9.95
C LEU A 642 -4.46 -19.42 10.12
N PHE A 643 -5.57 -19.40 10.86
CA PHE A 643 -6.22 -18.18 11.36
C PHE A 643 -5.91 -18.03 12.84
N ARG A 644 -5.08 -17.04 13.21
CA ARG A 644 -4.63 -16.92 14.60
C ARG A 644 -4.67 -15.51 15.17
N GLY A 645 -5.29 -15.33 16.33
CA GLY A 645 -5.18 -14.07 17.07
C GLY A 645 -5.88 -12.88 16.38
N ASN A 646 -6.79 -13.13 15.45
CA ASN A 646 -7.54 -12.08 14.79
C ASN A 646 -8.68 -11.58 15.69
N LEU A 647 -8.90 -10.26 15.70
CA LEU A 647 -10.03 -9.61 16.32
C LEU A 647 -11.02 -9.19 15.23
N ILE A 648 -12.23 -9.76 15.25
CA ILE A 648 -13.22 -9.63 14.19
C ILE A 648 -14.50 -9.10 14.83
N LEU A 649 -14.83 -7.84 14.57
CA LEU A 649 -15.87 -7.16 15.34
C LEU A 649 -16.82 -6.26 14.55
N GLY A 650 -18.08 -6.21 14.98
CA GLY A 650 -19.05 -5.26 14.43
C GLY A 650 -19.35 -5.51 12.95
N HIS A 651 -19.37 -6.77 12.52
CA HIS A 651 -19.76 -7.16 11.16
C HIS A 651 -21.22 -7.58 11.10
N LEU A 652 -21.81 -7.66 9.90
CA LEU A 652 -23.07 -8.39 9.74
C LEU A 652 -22.84 -9.91 9.86
N LEU A 653 -21.73 -10.41 9.31
CA LEU A 653 -21.24 -11.77 9.50
C LEU A 653 -19.75 -11.69 9.85
N GLY A 654 -19.32 -12.29 10.96
CA GLY A 654 -17.91 -12.20 11.36
C GLY A 654 -17.00 -12.92 10.38
N MET A 655 -17.20 -14.23 10.17
CA MET A 655 -16.40 -15.05 9.25
C MET A 655 -17.25 -16.06 8.47
N ASN A 656 -16.85 -16.31 7.23
CA ASN A 656 -17.35 -17.40 6.40
C ASN A 656 -16.17 -18.21 5.83
N ASN A 657 -16.05 -19.47 6.26
CA ASN A 657 -14.99 -20.38 5.81
C ASN A 657 -15.56 -21.56 5.02
N GLN A 658 -14.99 -21.79 3.83
CA GLN A 658 -15.23 -22.96 3.00
C GLN A 658 -13.96 -23.80 2.77
N GLY A 659 -12.80 -23.42 3.32
CA GLY A 659 -11.54 -24.15 3.16
C GLY A 659 -11.36 -25.30 4.14
N ALA A 660 -10.64 -26.35 3.72
CA ALA A 660 -10.41 -27.55 4.51
C ALA A 660 -9.08 -27.53 5.27
N ARG A 661 -8.93 -28.40 6.29
CA ARG A 661 -7.68 -28.61 7.06
C ARG A 661 -7.12 -27.35 7.72
N GLN A 662 -7.96 -26.36 7.96
CA GLN A 662 -7.55 -25.10 8.56
C GLN A 662 -7.43 -25.20 10.07
N GLN A 663 -6.52 -24.40 10.63
CA GLN A 663 -6.40 -24.21 12.07
C GLN A 663 -6.90 -22.83 12.45
N ILE A 664 -7.90 -22.77 13.32
CA ILE A 664 -8.53 -21.52 13.77
C ILE A 664 -8.30 -21.41 15.27
N GLN A 665 -7.43 -20.49 15.69
CA GLN A 665 -6.94 -20.47 17.07
C GLN A 665 -6.83 -19.07 17.66
N ASN A 666 -7.20 -18.89 18.92
CA ASN A 666 -6.99 -17.63 19.65
C ASN A 666 -7.67 -16.40 19.01
N ASN A 667 -8.66 -16.58 18.14
CA ASN A 667 -9.39 -15.47 17.52
C ASN A 667 -10.51 -15.00 18.45
N THR A 668 -10.85 -13.71 18.39
CA THR A 668 -12.02 -13.14 19.05
C THR A 668 -12.99 -12.65 17.98
N VAL A 669 -14.17 -13.26 17.94
CA VAL A 669 -15.25 -12.94 17.00
C VAL A 669 -16.41 -12.38 17.79
N THR A 670 -16.62 -11.06 17.72
CA THR A 670 -17.48 -10.40 18.71
C THR A 670 -18.32 -9.22 18.20
N GLY A 671 -19.46 -8.95 18.85
CA GLY A 671 -20.29 -7.79 18.57
C GLY A 671 -20.84 -7.74 17.15
N ASN A 672 -20.89 -8.89 16.45
CA ASN A 672 -21.43 -8.95 15.09
C ASN A 672 -22.95 -8.90 15.12
N ALA A 673 -23.55 -8.17 14.18
CA ALA A 673 -24.98 -8.00 14.00
C ALA A 673 -25.71 -9.24 13.42
N GLY A 674 -24.98 -10.33 13.16
CA GLY A 674 -25.51 -11.63 12.79
C GLY A 674 -24.65 -12.76 13.38
N THR A 675 -24.46 -13.84 12.64
CA THR A 675 -23.64 -14.98 13.08
C THR A 675 -22.17 -14.57 13.24
N GLY A 676 -21.50 -15.08 14.27
CA GLY A 676 -20.07 -14.86 14.47
C GLY A 676 -19.26 -15.54 13.37
N PHE A 677 -19.36 -16.86 13.25
CA PHE A 677 -18.56 -17.65 12.31
C PHE A 677 -19.41 -18.74 11.64
N ILE A 678 -19.28 -18.91 10.33
CA ILE A 678 -19.83 -20.04 9.57
C ILE A 678 -18.69 -20.87 8.98
N ASN A 679 -18.67 -22.15 9.28
CA ASN A 679 -17.73 -23.12 8.72
C ASN A 679 -18.45 -24.17 7.88
N THR A 680 -18.10 -24.22 6.60
CA THR A 680 -18.54 -25.28 5.68
C THR A 680 -17.37 -26.13 5.18
N GLY A 681 -16.15 -25.91 5.69
CA GLY A 681 -14.96 -26.67 5.36
C GLY A 681 -14.77 -27.90 6.28
N PRO A 682 -14.34 -29.06 5.75
CA PRO A 682 -14.00 -30.24 6.54
C PRO A 682 -12.60 -30.16 7.13
N ASP A 683 -12.32 -31.05 8.09
CA ASP A 683 -11.01 -31.18 8.75
C ASP A 683 -10.52 -29.89 9.44
N VAL A 684 -11.45 -28.98 9.77
CA VAL A 684 -11.14 -27.70 10.43
C VAL A 684 -11.04 -27.88 11.94
N VAL A 685 -10.01 -27.30 12.55
CA VAL A 685 -9.78 -27.38 14.01
C VAL A 685 -9.90 -26.01 14.65
N PHE A 686 -10.83 -25.88 15.61
CA PHE A 686 -11.02 -24.68 16.44
C PHE A 686 -10.44 -24.89 17.84
N THR A 687 -9.57 -24.01 18.32
CA THR A 687 -9.05 -24.04 19.71
C THR A 687 -8.88 -22.64 20.28
N ASN A 688 -9.18 -22.44 21.57
CA ASN A 688 -8.96 -21.16 22.25
C ASN A 688 -9.61 -19.92 21.60
N ASN A 689 -10.65 -20.07 20.78
CA ASN A 689 -11.35 -18.93 20.19
C ASN A 689 -12.45 -18.40 21.13
N SER A 690 -12.74 -17.11 21.05
CA SER A 690 -13.85 -16.49 21.76
C SER A 690 -14.91 -16.04 20.77
N PHE A 691 -16.12 -16.57 20.89
CA PHE A 691 -17.32 -16.14 20.16
C PHE A 691 -18.24 -15.46 21.17
N ASP A 692 -18.33 -14.14 21.11
CA ASP A 692 -18.93 -13.33 22.16
C ASP A 692 -19.83 -12.22 21.61
N THR A 693 -21.00 -11.97 22.19
CA THR A 693 -21.91 -10.85 21.84
C THR A 693 -22.32 -10.77 20.37
N ASN A 694 -22.27 -11.88 19.64
CA ASN A 694 -22.86 -11.97 18.30
C ASN A 694 -24.39 -12.00 18.45
N THR A 695 -25.14 -11.23 17.66
CA THR A 695 -26.60 -11.12 17.86
C THR A 695 -27.37 -12.39 17.47
N SER A 696 -26.74 -13.28 16.70
CA SER A 696 -27.24 -14.62 16.34
C SER A 696 -26.30 -15.70 16.91
N ILE A 697 -26.01 -16.77 16.18
CA ILE A 697 -25.20 -17.91 16.64
C ILE A 697 -23.71 -17.53 16.71
N GLY A 698 -22.99 -18.04 17.71
CA GLY A 698 -21.54 -17.84 17.82
C GLY A 698 -20.76 -18.53 16.68
N LEU A 699 -20.94 -19.84 16.54
CA LEU A 699 -20.36 -20.66 15.45
C LEU A 699 -21.40 -21.61 14.85
N VAL A 700 -21.44 -21.68 13.51
CA VAL A 700 -22.22 -22.66 12.75
C VAL A 700 -21.27 -23.59 11.99
N VAL A 701 -21.52 -24.90 12.02
CA VAL A 701 -20.83 -25.90 11.20
C VAL A 701 -21.84 -26.63 10.32
N GLY A 702 -21.73 -26.53 8.99
CA GLY A 702 -22.65 -27.18 8.06
C GLY A 702 -22.57 -26.68 6.61
N ASP A 703 -23.62 -26.85 5.81
CA ASP A 703 -23.56 -26.72 4.35
C ASP A 703 -23.83 -25.32 3.76
N GLY A 704 -23.86 -24.27 4.59
CA GLY A 704 -23.97 -22.89 4.11
C GLY A 704 -25.24 -22.54 3.31
N GLY A 705 -26.16 -23.48 3.08
CA GLY A 705 -27.50 -23.23 2.52
C GLY A 705 -28.37 -22.39 3.45
N ASP A 706 -27.90 -22.23 4.69
CA ASP A 706 -28.53 -21.53 5.80
C ASP A 706 -27.84 -20.18 6.08
N ALA A 707 -27.44 -19.47 5.03
CA ALA A 707 -26.89 -18.12 5.16
C ALA A 707 -27.98 -17.07 5.55
N THR A 708 -29.22 -17.49 5.81
CA THR A 708 -30.35 -16.63 6.19
C THR A 708 -31.14 -17.23 7.36
N MET A 709 -30.57 -17.18 8.56
CA MET A 709 -31.27 -17.51 9.82
C MET A 709 -32.37 -16.49 10.14
N ALA A 710 -33.51 -16.59 9.44
CA ALA A 710 -34.78 -15.97 9.84
C ALA A 710 -36.03 -16.79 9.46
N THR A 711 -35.94 -17.84 8.64
CA THR A 711 -37.08 -18.74 8.36
C THR A 711 -36.63 -20.18 8.08
N PRO A 712 -37.29 -21.21 8.62
CA PRO A 712 -37.04 -22.60 8.25
C PRO A 712 -37.41 -22.80 6.77
N ILE A 713 -36.46 -23.15 5.92
CA ILE A 713 -36.77 -23.70 4.60
C ILE A 713 -36.85 -25.23 4.74
N PRO A 714 -37.89 -25.90 4.20
CA PRO A 714 -37.97 -27.35 4.21
C PRO A 714 -36.77 -27.96 3.46
N PRO A 715 -36.40 -29.22 3.73
CA PRO A 715 -35.26 -29.87 3.08
C PRO A 715 -35.42 -29.79 1.55
N ALA A 716 -34.61 -28.95 0.90
CA ALA A 716 -34.59 -28.87 -0.55
C ALA A 716 -34.00 -30.18 -1.08
N SER A 717 -34.79 -30.88 -1.89
CA SER A 717 -34.61 -32.25 -2.31
C SER A 717 -33.57 -32.45 -3.43
N THR A 718 -32.33 -31.96 -3.27
CA THR A 718 -31.18 -32.43 -4.07
C THR A 718 -29.86 -32.24 -3.30
N PRO A 719 -29.23 -33.31 -2.79
CA PRO A 719 -27.95 -33.23 -2.09
C PRO A 719 -26.81 -33.25 -3.12
N THR A 720 -26.10 -32.14 -3.31
CA THR A 720 -24.86 -32.15 -4.11
C THR A 720 -23.66 -31.48 -3.42
N ARG A 721 -23.82 -30.92 -2.21
CA ARG A 721 -22.67 -30.45 -1.41
C ARG A 721 -22.08 -31.61 -0.59
N PRO A 722 -20.75 -31.78 -0.53
CA PRO A 722 -20.11 -32.84 0.25
C PRO A 722 -20.35 -32.72 1.75
N ALA A 723 -20.27 -33.85 2.45
CA ALA A 723 -20.38 -33.90 3.90
C ALA A 723 -19.27 -33.08 4.58
N VAL A 724 -19.64 -32.22 5.55
CA VAL A 724 -18.70 -31.50 6.40
C VAL A 724 -18.29 -32.42 7.54
N THR A 725 -17.11 -33.03 7.46
CA THR A 725 -16.62 -34.04 8.43
C THR A 725 -15.21 -33.70 8.91
N GLY A 726 -14.74 -34.35 9.98
CA GLY A 726 -13.40 -34.07 10.53
C GLY A 726 -13.26 -32.73 11.24
N VAL A 727 -14.36 -32.00 11.43
CA VAL A 727 -14.34 -30.75 12.21
C VAL A 727 -14.14 -31.07 13.68
N VAL A 728 -13.18 -30.40 14.31
CA VAL A 728 -12.89 -30.53 15.74
C VAL A 728 -13.03 -29.16 16.40
N ILE A 729 -14.05 -29.01 17.23
CA ILE A 729 -14.18 -27.90 18.17
C ILE A 729 -13.47 -28.33 19.45
N GLY A 730 -12.14 -28.18 19.43
CA GLY A 730 -11.21 -28.61 20.46
C GLY A 730 -11.28 -27.76 21.74
N PRO A 731 -10.36 -27.97 22.71
CA PRO A 731 -10.44 -27.30 24.00
C PRO A 731 -10.29 -25.79 23.94
N GLY A 732 -10.86 -25.14 24.95
CA GLY A 732 -10.60 -23.74 25.29
C GLY A 732 -11.38 -22.71 24.47
N ASN A 733 -12.24 -23.12 23.53
CA ASN A 733 -13.15 -22.15 22.90
C ASN A 733 -14.21 -21.72 23.92
N ILE A 734 -14.60 -20.44 23.83
CA ILE A 734 -15.60 -19.80 24.68
C ILE A 734 -16.74 -19.31 23.80
N PHE A 735 -17.95 -19.79 24.08
CA PHE A 735 -19.19 -19.35 23.46
C PHE A 735 -20.04 -18.68 24.53
N THR A 736 -20.07 -17.36 24.51
CA THR A 736 -20.78 -16.58 25.52
C THR A 736 -21.63 -15.50 24.91
N THR A 737 -22.77 -15.20 25.53
CA THR A 737 -23.53 -13.96 25.23
C THR A 737 -23.92 -13.82 23.75
N ASN A 738 -23.95 -14.92 23.00
CA ASN A 738 -24.43 -14.95 21.63
C ASN A 738 -25.95 -15.08 21.62
N GLY A 739 -26.62 -14.49 20.65
CA GLY A 739 -28.07 -14.60 20.49
C GLY A 739 -28.83 -13.55 21.30
N SER A 740 -29.49 -12.64 20.59
CA SER A 740 -30.46 -11.68 21.16
C SER A 740 -31.91 -12.17 21.11
N ALA A 741 -32.16 -13.31 20.44
CA ALA A 741 -33.46 -13.95 20.27
C ALA A 741 -33.40 -15.45 20.65
N SER A 742 -34.55 -16.03 21.02
CA SER A 742 -34.71 -17.36 21.64
C SER A 742 -34.31 -18.59 20.78
N GLN A 743 -33.60 -18.42 19.66
CA GLN A 743 -33.23 -19.48 18.71
C GLN A 743 -31.75 -19.37 18.27
N SER A 744 -30.88 -18.82 19.11
CA SER A 744 -29.48 -18.58 18.74
C SER A 744 -28.54 -19.24 19.74
N ALA A 745 -28.13 -20.47 19.40
CA ALA A 745 -27.20 -21.25 20.18
C ALA A 745 -25.79 -20.64 20.24
N GLY A 746 -24.99 -21.05 21.22
CA GLY A 746 -23.55 -20.75 21.23
C GLY A 746 -22.85 -21.39 20.02
N LEU A 747 -23.11 -22.68 19.80
CA LEU A 747 -22.63 -23.50 18.69
C LEU A 747 -23.81 -24.26 18.06
N SER A 748 -23.92 -24.22 16.74
CA SER A 748 -24.90 -25.02 16.00
C SER A 748 -24.24 -25.92 14.96
N ILE A 749 -24.65 -27.19 14.93
CA ILE A 749 -24.24 -28.18 13.92
C ILE A 749 -25.43 -28.46 13.03
N VAL A 750 -25.35 -28.12 11.75
CA VAL A 750 -26.46 -28.20 10.79
C VAL A 750 -26.12 -29.08 9.60
N ASN A 751 -27.14 -29.45 8.83
CA ASN A 751 -27.11 -30.45 7.74
C ASN A 751 -26.83 -31.89 8.20
N GLY A 752 -27.68 -32.81 7.71
CA GLY A 752 -27.67 -34.23 8.06
C GLY A 752 -26.36 -34.99 7.86
N THR A 753 -25.51 -34.53 6.96
CA THR A 753 -24.24 -35.18 6.63
C THR A 753 -23.07 -34.69 7.49
N THR A 754 -23.28 -33.65 8.29
CA THR A 754 -22.24 -32.99 9.09
C THR A 754 -21.83 -33.82 10.30
N ARG A 755 -20.53 -33.94 10.54
CA ARG A 755 -19.93 -34.61 11.70
C ARG A 755 -18.86 -33.74 12.33
N ALA A 756 -19.02 -33.44 13.61
CA ALA A 756 -18.12 -32.61 14.39
C ALA A 756 -17.88 -33.19 15.79
N ARG A 757 -16.62 -33.25 16.19
CA ARG A 757 -16.22 -33.52 17.59
C ARG A 757 -16.20 -32.21 18.35
N ILE A 758 -16.91 -32.14 19.47
CA ILE A 758 -16.93 -31.00 20.37
C ILE A 758 -16.33 -31.48 21.70
N THR A 759 -15.35 -30.77 22.25
CA THR A 759 -14.66 -31.23 23.46
C THR A 759 -14.12 -30.07 24.29
N GLN A 760 -14.41 -30.07 25.59
CA GLN A 760 -13.81 -29.15 26.56
C GLN A 760 -13.94 -27.64 26.23
N ASN A 761 -15.10 -27.24 25.72
CA ASN A 761 -15.45 -25.85 25.45
C ASN A 761 -16.29 -25.26 26.58
N ALA A 762 -16.23 -23.94 26.76
CA ALA A 762 -17.08 -23.22 27.70
C ALA A 762 -18.26 -22.59 26.96
N HIS A 763 -19.47 -22.94 27.38
CA HIS A 763 -20.73 -22.38 26.87
C HIS A 763 -21.49 -21.79 28.06
N PHE A 764 -21.86 -20.50 28.01
CA PHE A 764 -22.67 -19.86 29.05
C PHE A 764 -23.31 -18.56 28.56
N ALA A 765 -24.42 -18.15 29.14
CA ALA A 765 -25.10 -16.90 28.84
C ALA A 765 -25.54 -16.71 27.37
N ASN A 766 -25.68 -17.78 26.58
CA ASN A 766 -26.20 -17.65 25.22
C ASN A 766 -27.74 -17.56 25.20
N GLY A 767 -28.29 -17.04 24.10
CA GLY A 767 -29.71 -16.78 23.88
C GLY A 767 -30.56 -18.02 23.60
N ALA A 768 -29.94 -19.21 23.53
CA ALA A 768 -30.58 -20.52 23.48
C ALA A 768 -29.61 -21.60 24.03
N LEU A 769 -29.58 -22.79 23.43
CA LEU A 769 -28.71 -23.89 23.82
C LEU A 769 -27.21 -23.57 23.65
N GLY A 770 -26.37 -24.20 24.48
CA GLY A 770 -24.92 -24.10 24.31
C GLY A 770 -24.45 -24.77 23.02
N ILE A 771 -24.98 -25.96 22.75
CA ILE A 771 -24.78 -26.76 21.52
C ILE A 771 -26.18 -27.17 21.03
N ASP A 772 -26.48 -26.91 19.76
CA ASP A 772 -27.75 -27.26 19.13
C ASP A 772 -27.49 -28.07 17.84
N LEU A 773 -28.11 -29.24 17.73
CA LEU A 773 -28.09 -30.07 16.54
C LEU A 773 -29.32 -29.76 15.68
N ALA A 774 -29.08 -29.36 14.43
CA ALA A 774 -30.08 -28.92 13.46
C ALA A 774 -30.77 -27.57 13.73
N ASN A 775 -30.36 -26.82 14.76
CA ASN A 775 -30.89 -25.49 15.10
C ASN A 775 -32.41 -25.50 15.32
N ASN A 776 -32.89 -26.51 16.04
CA ASN A 776 -34.32 -26.78 16.23
C ASN A 776 -34.73 -26.86 17.71
N GLY A 777 -33.82 -26.52 18.64
CA GLY A 777 -34.03 -26.67 20.08
C GLY A 777 -33.50 -28.01 20.60
N VAL A 778 -33.98 -28.44 21.76
CA VAL A 778 -33.46 -29.65 22.42
C VAL A 778 -33.76 -30.89 21.58
N THR A 779 -32.71 -31.64 21.25
CA THR A 779 -32.81 -32.94 20.59
C THR A 779 -33.02 -34.04 21.63
N ALA A 780 -34.28 -34.38 21.93
CA ALA A 780 -34.60 -35.37 22.96
C ALA A 780 -34.06 -36.78 22.65
N ASN A 781 -33.59 -37.50 23.69
CA ASN A 781 -33.01 -38.82 23.49
C ASN A 781 -34.05 -39.81 22.92
N ASN A 782 -33.66 -40.53 21.87
CA ASN A 782 -34.55 -41.45 21.15
C ASN A 782 -33.98 -42.87 21.00
N ASN A 783 -32.77 -43.10 21.51
CA ASN A 783 -32.03 -44.35 21.46
C ASN A 783 -31.60 -44.81 20.06
N THR A 784 -31.44 -43.88 19.14
CA THR A 784 -31.00 -44.17 17.77
C THR A 784 -29.86 -43.25 17.36
N LEU A 785 -29.13 -43.65 16.33
CA LEU A 785 -28.18 -42.80 15.63
C LEU A 785 -28.68 -42.68 14.19
N ASP A 786 -29.07 -41.48 13.76
CA ASP A 786 -29.61 -41.27 12.42
C ASP A 786 -28.63 -40.50 11.55
N ALA A 787 -27.97 -41.20 10.63
CA ALA A 787 -27.02 -40.62 9.69
C ALA A 787 -27.62 -39.58 8.72
N ALA A 788 -28.94 -39.39 8.71
CA ALA A 788 -29.62 -38.32 7.99
C ALA A 788 -29.66 -36.99 8.76
N PHE A 789 -29.20 -36.95 10.02
CA PHE A 789 -29.21 -35.75 10.87
C PHE A 789 -27.82 -35.34 11.37
N PRO A 790 -27.60 -34.05 11.68
CA PRO A 790 -26.30 -33.53 12.10
C PRO A 790 -25.79 -34.26 13.36
N ASN A 791 -24.52 -34.64 13.38
CA ASN A 791 -23.94 -35.48 14.45
C ASN A 791 -24.75 -36.74 14.77
N GLN A 792 -25.54 -37.22 13.81
CA GLN A 792 -26.45 -38.35 13.92
C GLN A 792 -27.48 -38.24 15.05
N GLU A 793 -27.77 -37.02 15.53
CA GLU A 793 -28.58 -36.77 16.73
C GLU A 793 -28.13 -37.64 17.91
N LEU A 794 -26.81 -37.76 18.12
CA LEU A 794 -26.26 -38.54 19.21
C LEU A 794 -26.92 -38.17 20.55
N ASP A 795 -27.61 -39.14 21.16
CA ASP A 795 -28.22 -38.99 22.48
C ASP A 795 -27.20 -38.48 23.52
N TYR A 796 -27.60 -37.50 24.33
CA TYR A 796 -26.78 -36.97 25.42
C TYR A 796 -26.81 -37.87 26.68
N PRO A 797 -25.85 -37.73 27.60
CA PRO A 797 -25.85 -38.45 28.88
C PRO A 797 -26.98 -37.98 29.80
N ILE A 798 -27.70 -38.93 30.41
CA ILE A 798 -28.63 -38.68 31.52
C ILE A 798 -27.93 -39.01 32.84
N LEU A 799 -27.74 -37.99 33.69
CA LEU A 799 -27.11 -38.14 35.00
C LEU A 799 -28.12 -38.66 36.03
N SER A 800 -27.80 -39.77 36.69
CA SER A 800 -28.64 -40.37 37.75
C SER A 800 -28.21 -39.95 39.15
N SER A 801 -26.92 -39.64 39.35
CA SER A 801 -26.42 -39.06 40.60
C SER A 801 -25.10 -38.31 40.39
N GLY A 802 -24.89 -37.27 41.21
CA GLY A 802 -23.65 -36.51 41.31
C GLY A 802 -23.36 -36.22 42.79
N THR A 803 -22.26 -36.76 43.32
CA THR A 803 -21.86 -36.60 44.73
C THR A 803 -20.49 -35.92 44.80
N TRP A 804 -20.43 -34.72 45.39
CA TRP A 804 -19.19 -33.96 45.55
C TRP A 804 -18.74 -33.97 47.01
N VAL A 805 -17.61 -34.64 47.30
CA VAL A 805 -17.04 -34.76 48.65
C VAL A 805 -15.53 -34.63 48.56
N GLY A 806 -14.95 -33.72 49.36
CA GLY A 806 -13.49 -33.57 49.46
C GLY A 806 -12.81 -33.35 48.12
N GLU A 807 -13.36 -32.44 47.29
CA GLU A 807 -12.91 -32.13 45.91
C GLU A 807 -13.08 -33.26 44.88
N VAL A 808 -13.61 -34.40 45.28
CA VAL A 808 -13.89 -35.52 44.36
C VAL A 808 -15.36 -35.50 43.97
N LEU A 809 -15.63 -35.43 42.66
CA LEU A 809 -16.97 -35.60 42.11
C LEU A 809 -17.14 -37.04 41.65
N THR A 810 -18.14 -37.74 42.20
CA THR A 810 -18.59 -39.06 41.75
C THR A 810 -19.87 -38.90 40.95
N VAL A 811 -19.89 -39.39 39.71
CA VAL A 811 -21.03 -39.27 38.79
C VAL A 811 -21.43 -40.65 38.30
N THR A 812 -22.74 -40.90 38.23
CA THR A 812 -23.32 -42.11 37.62
C THR A 812 -24.42 -41.75 36.65
N GLY A 813 -24.51 -42.46 35.53
CA GLY A 813 -25.59 -42.27 34.56
C GLY A 813 -25.48 -43.24 33.39
N PHE A 814 -26.19 -42.92 32.31
CA PHE A 814 -26.14 -43.66 31.05
C PHE A 814 -26.32 -42.70 29.87
N VAL A 815 -25.87 -43.12 28.68
CA VAL A 815 -26.15 -42.42 27.42
C VAL A 815 -27.35 -43.08 26.75
N GLY A 816 -28.29 -42.28 26.25
CA GLY A 816 -29.53 -42.74 25.63
C GLY A 816 -30.75 -42.65 26.54
N THR A 817 -31.74 -43.53 26.33
CA THR A 817 -33.03 -43.51 27.06
C THR A 817 -33.06 -44.42 28.30
N GLY A 818 -32.02 -45.22 28.54
CA GLY A 818 -31.93 -46.13 29.68
C GLY A 818 -30.60 -46.88 29.77
N VAL A 819 -30.49 -47.80 30.72
CA VAL A 819 -29.35 -48.73 30.80
C VAL A 819 -29.49 -49.86 29.77
N GLY A 820 -28.38 -50.41 29.27
CA GLY A 820 -28.39 -51.52 28.30
C GLY A 820 -28.25 -51.10 26.84
N GLN A 821 -27.94 -49.83 26.57
CA GLN A 821 -27.89 -49.27 25.22
C GLN A 821 -26.49 -49.44 24.61
N THR A 822 -26.30 -50.56 23.91
CA THR A 822 -25.01 -50.94 23.32
C THR A 822 -24.54 -50.01 22.20
N ALA A 823 -25.47 -49.25 21.58
CA ALA A 823 -25.15 -48.26 20.55
C ALA A 823 -24.21 -47.14 21.06
N PHE A 824 -24.21 -46.90 22.37
CA PHE A 824 -23.40 -45.87 23.02
C PHE A 824 -22.22 -46.46 23.81
N ALA A 825 -21.87 -47.72 23.55
CA ALA A 825 -20.73 -48.37 24.18
C ALA A 825 -19.43 -47.61 23.89
N GLY A 826 -18.64 -47.35 24.93
CA GLY A 826 -17.37 -46.63 24.80
C GLY A 826 -17.50 -45.12 24.56
N ALA A 827 -18.71 -44.54 24.68
CA ALA A 827 -18.90 -43.10 24.60
C ALA A 827 -18.05 -42.38 25.66
N LEU A 828 -17.31 -41.36 25.23
CA LEU A 828 -16.59 -40.44 26.11
C LEU A 828 -17.61 -39.45 26.68
N VAL A 829 -17.80 -39.45 27.98
CA VAL A 829 -18.76 -38.59 28.68
C VAL A 829 -18.02 -37.46 29.36
N GLU A 830 -18.14 -36.25 28.85
CA GLU A 830 -17.53 -35.05 29.44
C GLU A 830 -18.52 -34.38 30.38
N ILE A 831 -18.11 -34.14 31.63
CA ILE A 831 -18.95 -33.53 32.67
C ILE A 831 -18.57 -32.07 32.84
N PHE A 832 -19.58 -31.20 32.92
CA PHE A 832 -19.43 -29.75 33.04
C PHE A 832 -20.23 -29.21 34.21
N ARG A 833 -19.78 -28.10 34.80
CA ARG A 833 -20.66 -27.24 35.58
C ARG A 833 -21.64 -26.60 34.61
N ALA A 834 -22.93 -26.79 34.86
CA ALA A 834 -23.99 -26.24 34.04
C ALA A 834 -24.23 -24.75 34.33
N ASP A 835 -24.66 -24.02 33.30
CA ASP A 835 -25.22 -22.67 33.37
C ASP A 835 -26.55 -22.65 32.63
N ASN A 836 -27.58 -22.07 33.24
CA ASN A 836 -28.93 -22.00 32.66
C ASN A 836 -29.45 -20.57 32.77
N ASN A 837 -28.55 -19.60 32.64
CA ASN A 837 -28.88 -18.18 32.67
C ASN A 837 -28.35 -17.52 31.39
N PRO A 838 -29.23 -17.05 30.49
CA PRO A 838 -30.70 -17.04 30.59
C PRO A 838 -31.31 -18.46 30.54
N ALA A 839 -32.45 -18.66 31.20
CA ALA A 839 -33.16 -19.95 31.29
C ALA A 839 -34.06 -20.17 30.06
N ASN A 840 -33.46 -20.54 28.94
CA ASN A 840 -34.13 -20.67 27.64
C ASN A 840 -33.81 -22.01 26.93
N GLN A 841 -33.27 -22.97 27.67
CA GLN A 841 -32.78 -24.26 27.18
C GLN A 841 -33.65 -25.44 27.62
N SER A 842 -34.95 -25.24 27.88
CA SER A 842 -35.81 -26.34 28.34
C SER A 842 -36.36 -27.18 27.19
N GLY A 843 -36.50 -28.49 27.39
CA GLY A 843 -37.09 -29.41 26.43
C GLY A 843 -37.36 -30.80 27.00
N GLU A 844 -37.80 -31.71 26.11
CA GLU A 844 -38.02 -33.12 26.45
C GLU A 844 -36.67 -33.83 26.68
N VAL A 845 -36.64 -34.70 27.70
CA VAL A 845 -35.42 -35.49 28.01
C VAL A 845 -35.39 -36.77 27.18
N ILE A 846 -36.55 -37.39 26.99
CA ILE A 846 -36.76 -38.58 26.16
C ILE A 846 -37.94 -38.28 25.26
N VAL A 847 -37.86 -38.63 23.97
CA VAL A 847 -38.93 -38.37 23.00
C VAL A 847 -40.29 -38.85 23.54
N GLY A 848 -41.24 -37.92 23.65
CA GLY A 848 -42.61 -38.18 24.09
C GLY A 848 -42.79 -38.36 25.59
N ASP A 849 -41.80 -38.03 26.42
CA ASP A 849 -41.95 -38.00 27.87
C ASP A 849 -42.74 -36.79 28.39
N GLY A 850 -43.00 -35.79 27.53
CA GLY A 850 -43.77 -34.59 27.82
C GLY A 850 -43.16 -33.68 28.87
N ARG A 851 -41.86 -33.85 29.17
CA ARG A 851 -41.14 -33.02 30.13
C ARG A 851 -40.63 -31.74 29.47
N ASP A 852 -40.44 -30.72 30.29
CA ASP A 852 -39.84 -29.43 29.90
C ASP A 852 -38.76 -29.09 30.94
N VAL A 853 -37.58 -29.69 30.77
CA VAL A 853 -36.48 -29.66 31.75
C VAL A 853 -35.31 -28.90 31.16
N ALA A 854 -34.58 -28.15 31.98
CA ALA A 854 -33.40 -27.40 31.55
C ALA A 854 -32.26 -28.30 31.04
N HIS A 855 -31.83 -28.08 29.79
CA HIS A 855 -30.61 -28.60 29.17
C HIS A 855 -29.53 -27.52 29.21
N GLY A 856 -28.94 -27.30 30.38
CA GLY A 856 -28.02 -26.18 30.60
C GLY A 856 -26.77 -26.23 29.71
N GLU A 857 -26.05 -25.12 29.71
CA GLU A 857 -24.82 -24.95 28.97
C GLU A 857 -23.60 -25.40 29.80
N GLY A 858 -22.62 -26.05 29.17
CA GLY A 858 -21.38 -26.46 29.84
C GLY A 858 -20.44 -25.30 30.09
N ARG A 859 -20.59 -24.57 31.21
CA ARG A 859 -19.78 -23.39 31.54
C ARG A 859 -18.32 -23.70 31.88
N ALA A 860 -18.06 -24.81 32.56
CA ALA A 860 -16.71 -25.19 32.94
C ALA A 860 -16.56 -26.71 32.92
N TYR A 861 -15.54 -27.20 32.22
CA TYR A 861 -15.19 -28.62 32.19
C TYR A 861 -14.69 -29.10 33.56
N LEU A 862 -15.19 -30.25 34.01
CA LEU A 862 -14.90 -30.81 35.34
C LEU A 862 -14.12 -32.13 35.27
N GLY A 863 -14.38 -32.94 34.25
CA GLY A 863 -13.75 -34.24 34.08
C GLY A 863 -14.46 -35.11 33.06
N THR A 864 -13.98 -36.34 32.89
CA THR A 864 -14.48 -37.25 31.87
C THR A 864 -14.61 -38.67 32.41
N LEU A 865 -15.64 -39.37 31.94
CA LEU A 865 -15.87 -40.79 32.14
C LEU A 865 -16.01 -41.49 30.78
N VAL A 866 -16.05 -42.82 30.79
CA VAL A 866 -16.31 -43.63 29.59
C VAL A 866 -17.49 -44.55 29.88
N ALA A 867 -18.44 -44.59 28.96
CA ALA A 867 -19.56 -45.53 29.03
C ALA A 867 -19.07 -46.96 28.77
N ASP A 868 -19.55 -47.90 29.59
CA ASP A 868 -19.29 -49.33 29.44
C ASP A 868 -20.01 -49.91 28.22
N ALA A 869 -19.92 -51.23 28.04
CA ALA A 869 -20.52 -51.93 26.89
C ALA A 869 -22.06 -51.79 26.80
N ASN A 870 -22.72 -51.32 27.86
CA ASN A 870 -24.16 -51.15 27.97
C ASN A 870 -24.58 -49.67 28.03
N GLY A 871 -23.68 -48.74 27.66
CA GLY A 871 -23.94 -47.31 27.67
C GLY A 871 -23.96 -46.67 29.06
N ARG A 872 -23.58 -47.41 30.12
CA ARG A 872 -23.57 -46.92 31.51
C ARG A 872 -22.20 -46.33 31.86
N PHE A 873 -22.18 -45.24 32.61
CA PHE A 873 -20.95 -44.71 33.21
C PHE A 873 -21.10 -44.54 34.71
N SER A 874 -20.02 -44.79 35.44
CA SER A 874 -19.93 -44.63 36.89
C SER A 874 -18.47 -44.45 37.27
N GLY A 875 -18.12 -43.33 37.87
CA GLY A 875 -16.75 -43.10 38.31
C GLY A 875 -16.60 -41.80 39.09
N SER A 876 -15.39 -41.59 39.58
CA SER A 876 -15.01 -40.43 40.37
C SER A 876 -13.75 -39.76 39.82
N PHE A 877 -13.69 -38.44 39.81
CA PHE A 877 -12.52 -37.66 39.44
C PHE A 877 -12.36 -36.44 40.35
N ALA A 878 -11.14 -35.94 40.47
CA ALA A 878 -10.87 -34.73 41.22
C ALA A 878 -11.27 -33.49 40.41
N VAL A 879 -11.93 -32.54 41.05
CA VAL A 879 -12.30 -31.25 40.46
C VAL A 879 -11.39 -30.17 41.06
N SER A 880 -10.40 -29.75 40.28
CA SER A 880 -9.44 -28.71 40.70
C SER A 880 -10.02 -27.30 40.58
N GLY A 881 -9.51 -26.35 41.38
CA GLY A 881 -9.67 -24.91 41.12
C GLY A 881 -10.98 -24.27 41.58
N ASN A 882 -11.68 -24.85 42.57
CA ASN A 882 -12.97 -24.36 43.08
C ASN A 882 -14.02 -24.17 41.97
N LEU A 883 -13.98 -25.01 40.92
CA LEU A 883 -14.91 -24.93 39.80
C LEU A 883 -16.35 -25.31 40.19
N LEU A 884 -16.53 -26.00 41.32
CA LEU A 884 -17.83 -26.36 41.89
C LEU A 884 -18.03 -25.75 43.28
N ALA A 885 -19.29 -25.45 43.58
CA ALA A 885 -19.80 -25.08 44.89
C ALA A 885 -21.17 -25.75 45.13
N LEU A 886 -21.59 -25.82 46.40
CA LEU A 886 -22.94 -26.29 46.73
C LEU A 886 -23.99 -25.42 46.03
N GLY A 887 -24.99 -26.06 45.44
CA GLY A 887 -26.04 -25.40 44.65
C GLY A 887 -25.69 -25.19 43.17
N ASN A 888 -24.52 -25.63 42.71
CA ASN A 888 -24.24 -25.73 41.27
C ASN A 888 -24.92 -26.98 40.68
N PHE A 889 -25.36 -26.85 39.43
CA PHE A 889 -25.82 -27.96 38.60
C PHE A 889 -24.68 -28.48 37.73
N ILE A 890 -24.81 -29.73 37.27
CA ILE A 890 -23.86 -30.35 36.34
C ILE A 890 -24.61 -30.86 35.11
N THR A 891 -24.00 -30.75 33.95
CA THR A 891 -24.48 -31.32 32.69
C THR A 891 -23.36 -32.13 32.04
N ALA A 892 -23.65 -32.81 30.94
CA ALA A 892 -22.67 -33.62 30.25
C ALA A 892 -22.94 -33.70 28.74
N THR A 893 -21.88 -33.99 27.98
CA THR A 893 -21.97 -34.38 26.56
C THR A 893 -21.42 -35.80 26.40
N ALA A 894 -21.87 -36.49 25.35
CA ALA A 894 -21.33 -37.77 24.91
C ALA A 894 -20.60 -37.59 23.57
N THR A 895 -19.45 -38.24 23.40
CA THR A 895 -18.75 -38.32 22.11
C THR A 895 -18.47 -39.78 21.77
N ILE A 896 -18.80 -40.20 20.55
CA ILE A 896 -18.42 -41.50 19.98
C ILE A 896 -17.64 -41.33 18.67
N GLY A 897 -16.93 -42.38 18.26
CA GLY A 897 -16.12 -42.39 17.04
C GLY A 897 -14.74 -41.73 17.21
N SER A 898 -14.01 -41.61 16.11
CA SER A 898 -12.64 -41.08 16.08
C SER A 898 -12.33 -40.41 14.75
N GLY A 899 -11.46 -39.40 14.73
CA GLY A 899 -11.09 -38.70 13.50
C GLY A 899 -12.33 -38.11 12.81
N ALA A 900 -12.46 -38.31 11.49
CA ALA A 900 -13.54 -37.74 10.69
C ALA A 900 -14.95 -38.25 11.01
N THR A 901 -15.08 -39.36 11.74
CA THR A 901 -16.38 -39.93 12.12
C THR A 901 -16.83 -39.56 13.53
N ALA A 902 -16.00 -38.83 14.28
CA ALA A 902 -16.35 -38.41 15.63
C ALA A 902 -17.54 -37.45 15.64
N ILE A 903 -18.50 -37.71 16.52
CA ILE A 903 -19.74 -36.95 16.68
C ILE A 903 -19.99 -36.72 18.17
N THR A 904 -20.54 -35.56 18.53
CA THR A 904 -20.81 -35.18 19.93
C THR A 904 -22.26 -34.73 20.09
N SER A 905 -22.88 -35.12 21.20
CA SER A 905 -24.25 -34.77 21.56
C SER A 905 -24.37 -33.29 21.95
N GLU A 906 -25.61 -32.82 22.11
CA GLU A 906 -25.93 -31.63 22.90
C GLU A 906 -25.59 -31.85 24.39
N PHE A 907 -25.80 -30.82 25.21
CA PHE A 907 -25.75 -30.94 26.65
C PHE A 907 -27.00 -31.66 27.20
N GLY A 908 -26.78 -32.59 28.12
CA GLY A 908 -27.87 -33.26 28.84
C GLY A 908 -28.60 -32.35 29.84
N ASN A 909 -29.69 -32.86 30.39
CA ASN A 909 -30.44 -32.14 31.41
C ASN A 909 -29.61 -31.93 32.71
N ASN A 910 -29.83 -30.79 33.37
CA ASN A 910 -29.10 -30.33 34.57
C ASN A 910 -29.44 -31.06 35.87
#